data_AF-A0A1I7VWN5-F1
#
_entry.id   AF-A0A1I7VWN5-F1
#
_cell.length_a   1.000
_cell.length_b   1.000
_cell.length_c   1.000
_cell.angle_alpha   90.00
_cell.angle_beta   90.00
_cell.angle_gamma   90.00
#
_symmetry.space_group_name_H-M   'P 1'
#
loop_
_entity.id
_entity.type
_entity.pdbx_description
1 polymer ?
#
loop_
_entity_poly.entity_id
_entity_poly.type
_entity_poly.pdbx_seq_one_letter_code
_entity_poly.pdbx_strand_id
1 'polypeptide(L)'
;MAAVDKRHSGHFTTNSGENNALLGGGSSDNWNMQSDAALLHKRPRTAADRVEADSSTAETDCKDDGGNQAVCDEGDTYGEIIGQRVIMPHRLRRGGQNLKEKTLVKNISDNSAKIEIVPSDHYSEPKKYKHFREKVEKSCNLVNWRLQEEPCAISSYDPCIVCATVPNKKRAMDCRFYNRMLRDRNNPKLCRRLLIKDVEKIKSSFLLSETNVRVEQFITKKFTTARPKEKAEAAQMAAYVLQCVYSNYEKVVHREEEAVSGFCEGEVYYSHTFGAKQVCDVCQFAILNAHFCCKICGLELCIMCYKELNGRDSYSPDWLESLPCTNSHTHDATMFHLGSFLPSFDIFRDTLCRSMEQFVRYGIKKDGALCNGNHGRGYNVKLFQEEKCYCPRFSPLSKFPIETICVIEDQFSRDAYARFKAHLTAHNPVIVENVNRHPRYRRSLWTQEAFEKILACDRNLRVLNSQNFSPVIVRDKPCSLKMFWSKFGLKRTVNDCYMKIKDFPESKLFSNIAPEQYVNLYEIMPFLDYTHINREESGRGRLNLLNLLNNKRERPDPGPKVYICFGLYNAPHLASTPLHLDVSDAVNFLPFVKAPDEMSREEVRDAVEQRLDAEGIRGYHKERALREPEKAGAIWKIFHPSDNTRIRAAIEEWKEMKGEEWEGDVIHNQDVVVTREMMDFFEERGIECRIFVQNEGDVVFIPSGAAHQVQNINSCVKIAEDFVAAEGIDFTVAITNELRILRTKDDLVQVDKLLYFACAAATAVLQNSEPGLVASSLPQ
;
A
#
# COMPACT_ATOMS: atom_id res chain seq x y z
N MET A 1 -28.90 -51.49 -8.53
CA MET A 1 -30.12 -52.18 -8.06
C MET A 1 -30.90 -51.11 -7.30
N ALA A 2 -32.01 -50.57 -7.83
CA ALA A 2 -33.33 -51.18 -8.05
C ALA A 2 -34.18 -51.20 -6.75
N ALA A 3 -35.49 -50.94 -6.74
CA ALA A 3 -36.39 -50.25 -7.69
C ALA A 3 -37.80 -50.15 -7.08
N VAL A 4 -38.59 -49.09 -7.37
CA VAL A 4 -40.09 -49.09 -7.36
C VAL A 4 -40.71 -49.22 -5.93
N ASP A 5 -41.91 -48.76 -5.51
CA ASP A 5 -43.21 -48.31 -6.08
C ASP A 5 -43.86 -47.28 -5.08
N LYS A 6 -45.01 -46.58 -5.20
CA LYS A 6 -46.04 -46.29 -6.24
C LYS A 6 -46.95 -45.10 -5.76
N ARG A 7 -47.87 -44.65 -6.65
CA ARG A 7 -49.18 -43.95 -6.44
C ARG A 7 -49.26 -42.42 -6.64
N HIS A 8 -50.47 -41.99 -7.02
CA HIS A 8 -50.87 -40.66 -7.52
C HIS A 8 -52.30 -40.30 -7.06
N SER A 9 -52.60 -39.01 -6.96
CA SER A 9 -53.78 -38.32 -7.53
C SER A 9 -53.65 -36.80 -7.25
N GLY A 10 -54.13 -35.85 -8.07
CA GLY A 10 -54.85 -35.93 -9.36
C GLY A 10 -54.77 -34.63 -10.18
N HIS A 11 -55.68 -34.47 -11.16
CA HIS A 11 -55.81 -33.41 -12.19
C HIS A 11 -55.82 -31.93 -11.69
N PHE A 12 -55.58 -30.87 -12.50
CA PHE A 12 -56.13 -30.58 -13.85
C PHE A 12 -55.26 -29.73 -14.83
N THR A 13 -55.42 -30.07 -16.13
CA THR A 13 -55.37 -29.29 -17.40
C THR A 13 -54.95 -27.81 -17.40
N THR A 14 -53.83 -27.42 -18.03
CA THR A 14 -53.63 -27.03 -19.46
C THR A 14 -54.25 -25.71 -19.96
N ASN A 15 -53.42 -24.83 -20.53
CA ASN A 15 -53.45 -24.59 -21.99
C ASN A 15 -52.18 -23.91 -22.52
N SER A 16 -51.89 -24.13 -23.80
CA SER A 16 -50.81 -23.52 -24.58
C SER A 16 -51.38 -22.61 -25.69
N GLY A 17 -50.56 -21.74 -26.27
CA GLY A 17 -50.95 -20.88 -27.39
C GLY A 17 -49.75 -20.18 -28.02
N GLU A 18 -49.38 -20.60 -29.23
CA GLU A 18 -48.30 -20.03 -30.04
C GLU A 18 -48.86 -18.97 -31.02
N ASN A 19 -48.08 -17.94 -31.38
CA ASN A 19 -47.52 -17.76 -32.73
C ASN A 19 -46.80 -16.41 -32.98
N ASN A 20 -46.05 -16.33 -34.09
CA ASN A 20 -45.23 -15.19 -34.52
C ASN A 20 -45.92 -14.31 -35.57
N ALA A 21 -45.68 -12.98 -35.54
CA ALA A 21 -45.61 -12.03 -36.68
C ALA A 21 -45.61 -10.56 -36.18
N LEU A 22 -45.18 -9.51 -36.91
CA LEU A 22 -43.99 -9.27 -37.75
C LEU A 22 -44.02 -7.77 -38.21
N LEU A 23 -42.85 -7.11 -38.31
CA LEU A 23 -42.56 -5.86 -39.07
C LEU A 23 -43.02 -4.46 -38.55
N GLY A 24 -42.11 -3.48 -38.66
CA GLY A 24 -42.33 -2.02 -38.65
C GLY A 24 -42.18 -1.30 -37.29
N GLY A 25 -41.50 -0.15 -37.14
CA GLY A 25 -40.61 0.56 -38.07
C GLY A 25 -40.36 2.05 -37.69
N GLY A 26 -39.10 2.46 -37.44
CA GLY A 26 -38.72 3.83 -37.02
C GLY A 26 -39.07 4.15 -35.55
N SER A 27 -38.63 5.26 -34.93
CA SER A 27 -37.55 6.21 -35.26
C SER A 27 -36.97 6.82 -33.95
N SER A 28 -35.98 7.68 -34.10
CA SER A 28 -35.14 8.41 -33.13
C SER A 28 -35.79 9.18 -31.95
N ASP A 29 -34.90 9.59 -31.03
CA ASP A 29 -34.88 10.82 -30.22
C ASP A 29 -35.22 10.83 -28.70
N ASN A 30 -34.19 11.25 -27.96
CA ASN A 30 -34.14 12.07 -26.72
C ASN A 30 -35.34 12.13 -25.77
N TRP A 31 -35.06 11.82 -24.48
CA TRP A 31 -35.64 12.56 -23.35
C TRP A 31 -34.58 12.93 -22.31
N ASN A 32 -34.40 14.24 -22.09
CA ASN A 32 -33.80 14.78 -20.87
C ASN A 32 -34.80 14.67 -19.72
N MET A 33 -34.30 14.52 -18.49
CA MET A 33 -35.01 15.00 -17.30
C MET A 33 -34.06 15.77 -16.39
N GLN A 34 -34.53 16.92 -15.90
CA GLN A 34 -33.86 17.79 -14.96
C GLN A 34 -34.89 18.19 -13.88
N SER A 35 -34.41 18.37 -12.64
CA SER A 35 -35.13 19.07 -11.54
C SER A 35 -36.38 18.34 -10.96
N ASP A 36 -36.92 18.69 -9.79
CA ASP A 36 -36.62 19.84 -8.91
C ASP A 36 -36.99 19.59 -7.42
N ALA A 37 -36.80 20.63 -6.59
CA ALA A 37 -37.23 20.83 -5.17
C ALA A 37 -36.47 20.03 -4.10
N ALA A 38 -35.82 20.60 -3.07
CA ALA A 38 -35.82 21.91 -2.38
C ALA A 38 -36.90 22.13 -1.30
N LEU A 39 -36.44 22.38 -0.06
CA LEU A 39 -37.22 22.91 1.07
C LEU A 39 -36.39 23.94 1.88
N LEU A 40 -37.08 24.90 2.48
CA LEU A 40 -36.53 26.09 3.12
C LEU A 40 -37.18 26.29 4.50
N HIS A 41 -36.41 26.60 5.55
CA HIS A 41 -36.95 27.13 6.81
C HIS A 41 -36.12 28.30 7.37
N LYS A 42 -36.70 29.01 8.36
CA LYS A 42 -36.42 30.43 8.63
C LYS A 42 -35.73 30.70 9.99
N ARG A 43 -35.16 31.91 10.08
CA ARG A 43 -34.61 32.58 11.29
C ARG A 43 -35.58 32.60 12.49
N PRO A 44 -35.06 32.97 13.68
CA PRO A 44 -35.46 34.27 14.25
C PRO A 44 -34.28 35.24 14.53
N ARG A 45 -34.62 36.47 14.95
CA ARG A 45 -33.71 37.54 15.42
C ARG A 45 -34.13 37.96 16.83
N THR A 46 -33.18 38.43 17.64
CA THR A 46 -33.42 39.38 18.76
C THR A 46 -32.25 40.36 18.89
N ALA A 47 -32.53 41.58 19.35
CA ALA A 47 -31.56 42.61 19.75
C ALA A 47 -31.43 42.61 21.30
N ALA A 48 -30.66 43.46 22.01
CA ALA A 48 -29.98 44.74 21.72
C ALA A 48 -28.74 44.88 22.67
N ASP A 49 -28.01 45.99 22.86
CA ASP A 49 -28.19 47.40 22.46
C ASP A 49 -26.85 48.15 22.19
N ARG A 50 -26.45 49.12 23.04
CA ARG A 50 -25.37 50.12 22.80
C ARG A 50 -24.35 50.23 23.94
N VAL A 51 -23.13 50.70 23.61
CA VAL A 51 -22.41 51.80 24.30
C VAL A 51 -21.62 52.58 23.23
N GLU A 52 -21.47 53.90 23.39
CA GLU A 52 -20.73 54.82 22.50
C GLU A 52 -19.36 55.21 23.09
N ALA A 53 -18.35 55.52 22.25
CA ALA A 53 -17.22 56.39 22.62
C ALA A 53 -16.45 56.89 21.37
N ASP A 54 -16.33 58.22 21.28
CA ASP A 54 -15.78 59.05 20.19
C ASP A 54 -14.33 58.84 19.71
N SER A 55 -14.04 59.56 18.61
CA SER A 55 -12.79 60.28 18.28
C SER A 55 -11.74 59.61 17.36
N SER A 56 -11.03 60.33 16.49
CA SER A 56 -11.34 61.58 15.74
C SER A 56 -10.21 61.91 14.74
N THR A 57 -10.56 62.31 13.50
CA THR A 57 -9.69 62.98 12.50
C THR A 57 -8.45 62.19 11.99
N ALA A 58 -7.86 62.48 10.83
CA ALA A 58 -8.11 63.57 9.88
C ALA A 58 -8.13 63.07 8.41
N GLU A 59 -8.86 63.80 7.56
CA GLU A 59 -8.87 63.64 6.11
C GLU A 59 -7.80 64.54 5.46
N THR A 60 -7.27 64.14 4.31
CA THR A 60 -6.89 65.07 3.23
C THR A 60 -7.12 64.40 1.88
N ASP A 61 -8.14 64.87 1.15
CA ASP A 61 -8.29 64.61 -0.29
C ASP A 61 -7.12 65.18 -1.10
N CYS A 62 -6.87 64.59 -2.27
CA CYS A 62 -6.84 65.34 -3.53
C CYS A 62 -6.99 64.38 -4.72
N LYS A 63 -7.41 64.92 -5.88
CA LYS A 63 -7.98 64.14 -6.98
C LYS A 63 -7.26 64.29 -8.33
N ASP A 64 -7.76 63.48 -9.27
CA ASP A 64 -8.01 63.74 -10.70
C ASP A 64 -6.87 63.66 -11.74
N ASP A 65 -7.24 62.95 -12.82
CA ASP A 65 -6.92 63.15 -14.24
C ASP A 65 -5.50 62.97 -14.82
N GLY A 66 -5.50 62.64 -16.12
CA GLY A 66 -4.37 62.90 -17.03
C GLY A 66 -3.74 61.66 -17.68
N GLY A 67 -4.47 60.95 -18.55
CA GLY A 67 -3.84 59.99 -19.46
C GLY A 67 -3.08 60.70 -20.60
N ASN A 68 -1.97 60.12 -21.08
CA ASN A 68 -1.35 60.55 -22.34
C ASN A 68 -0.60 59.40 -23.03
N GLN A 69 -0.65 59.35 -24.35
CA GLN A 69 0.13 58.40 -25.15
C GLN A 69 1.52 58.96 -25.38
N ALA A 70 2.57 58.15 -25.16
CA ALA A 70 3.91 58.43 -25.64
C ALA A 70 4.44 57.17 -26.35
N VAL A 71 4.77 57.31 -27.64
CA VAL A 71 5.45 56.27 -28.41
C VAL A 71 6.95 56.54 -28.31
N CYS A 72 7.66 55.62 -27.65
CA CYS A 72 9.12 55.59 -27.63
C CYS A 72 9.58 54.17 -27.98
N ASP A 73 10.18 54.00 -29.16
CA ASP A 73 11.01 52.83 -29.43
C ASP A 73 12.31 52.94 -28.63
N GLU A 74 12.50 52.06 -27.65
CA GLU A 74 13.84 51.72 -27.15
C GLU A 74 13.83 50.25 -26.75
N GLY A 75 14.70 49.46 -27.39
CA GLY A 75 14.64 47.99 -27.33
C GLY A 75 15.50 47.44 -26.19
N ASP A 76 14.86 46.80 -25.21
CA ASP A 76 15.55 46.15 -24.10
C ASP A 76 15.46 44.61 -24.21
N THR A 77 16.62 43.95 -24.24
CA THR A 77 16.72 42.50 -24.46
C THR A 77 16.44 41.73 -23.17
N TYR A 78 15.27 41.10 -23.08
CA TYR A 78 15.00 40.06 -22.09
C TYR A 78 15.87 38.81 -22.39
N GLY A 79 17.09 38.82 -21.87
CA GLY A 79 18.07 37.76 -22.07
C GLY A 79 17.67 36.44 -21.42
N GLU A 80 18.03 35.33 -22.07
CA GLU A 80 17.78 33.98 -21.59
C GLU A 80 18.40 33.76 -20.19
N ILE A 81 17.61 33.33 -19.21
CA ILE A 81 18.13 32.88 -17.90
C ILE A 81 18.69 31.45 -18.05
N ILE A 82 19.78 31.32 -18.80
CA ILE A 82 20.59 30.10 -18.85
C ILE A 82 21.22 29.93 -17.46
N GLY A 83 20.68 28.98 -16.68
CA GLY A 83 20.98 28.80 -15.26
C GLY A 83 22.41 28.38 -14.92
N GLN A 84 23.39 29.28 -15.08
CA GLN A 84 24.73 29.17 -14.51
C GLN A 84 24.72 29.69 -13.07
N ARG A 85 24.84 28.81 -12.07
CA ARG A 85 24.86 29.20 -10.65
C ARG A 85 26.29 29.33 -10.15
N VAL A 86 26.71 30.54 -9.75
CA VAL A 86 27.94 30.76 -8.99
C VAL A 86 27.65 30.56 -7.50
N ILE A 87 28.41 29.69 -6.85
CA ILE A 87 28.25 29.37 -5.43
C ILE A 87 28.80 30.52 -4.57
N MET A 88 27.91 31.19 -3.82
CA MET A 88 28.25 32.24 -2.85
C MET A 88 28.41 31.65 -1.44
N PRO A 89 29.46 32.00 -0.68
CA PRO A 89 29.67 31.49 0.68
C PRO A 89 28.79 32.21 1.71
N HIS A 90 28.27 31.46 2.69
CA HIS A 90 27.54 32.04 3.83
C HIS A 90 28.40 33.02 4.63
N ARG A 91 27.86 34.20 4.93
CA ARG A 91 28.50 35.16 5.86
C ARG A 91 28.38 34.64 7.30
N LEU A 92 29.50 34.23 7.89
CA LEU A 92 29.64 34.06 9.33
C LEU A 92 29.30 35.37 10.05
N ARG A 93 28.33 35.34 10.98
CA ARG A 93 28.00 36.48 11.85
C ARG A 93 29.23 36.83 12.71
N ARG A 94 29.86 37.98 12.46
CA ARG A 94 30.84 38.57 13.38
C ARG A 94 30.10 39.22 14.55
N GLY A 95 30.40 38.78 15.75
CA GLY A 95 30.25 39.53 16.98
C GLY A 95 31.51 39.31 17.83
N GLY A 96 31.95 40.32 18.57
CA GLY A 96 33.05 40.17 19.52
C GLY A 96 33.73 41.48 19.88
N GLN A 97 34.43 41.48 21.02
CA GLN A 97 35.52 42.38 21.35
C GLN A 97 36.37 41.80 22.49
N ASN A 98 37.68 42.00 22.38
CA ASN A 98 38.71 42.15 23.42
C ASN A 98 38.47 41.59 24.84
N LEU A 99 39.38 40.73 25.29
CA LEU A 99 40.50 41.14 26.15
C LEU A 99 41.59 40.06 26.24
N LYS A 100 42.80 40.46 26.64
CA LYS A 100 43.93 39.56 26.96
C LYS A 100 44.33 39.79 28.41
N GLU A 101 44.43 38.75 29.22
CA GLU A 101 45.63 38.51 30.04
C GLU A 101 45.72 37.09 30.61
N LYS A 102 46.80 36.82 31.34
CA LYS A 102 47.23 35.49 31.85
C LYS A 102 46.47 35.16 33.15
N THR A 103 46.31 33.90 33.57
CA THR A 103 47.35 33.13 34.30
C THR A 103 47.01 31.63 34.34
N LEU A 104 47.96 30.81 34.83
CA LEU A 104 48.13 29.38 34.56
C LEU A 104 47.45 28.42 35.58
N VAL A 105 47.31 27.15 35.18
CA VAL A 105 47.07 25.93 35.99
C VAL A 105 45.65 25.68 36.55
N LYS A 106 44.90 24.79 35.87
CA LYS A 106 44.59 23.45 36.41
C LYS A 106 44.16 22.48 35.30
N ASN A 107 44.56 21.22 35.45
CA ASN A 107 44.28 20.15 34.48
C ASN A 107 42.85 19.64 34.65
N ILE A 108 42.09 19.55 33.56
CA ILE A 108 40.93 18.65 33.41
C ILE A 108 41.11 17.94 32.06
N SER A 109 41.03 16.61 32.08
CA SER A 109 41.27 15.76 30.91
C SER A 109 40.09 15.70 29.95
N ASP A 110 40.38 15.36 28.69
CA ASP A 110 39.46 15.27 27.57
C ASP A 110 38.08 14.65 27.86
N ASN A 111 37.05 15.30 27.32
CA ASN A 111 35.88 14.60 26.79
C ASN A 111 35.29 15.37 25.61
N SER A 112 36.09 15.55 24.55
CA SER A 112 35.59 16.05 23.27
C SER A 112 34.84 14.93 22.54
N ALA A 113 33.57 15.18 22.19
CA ALA A 113 32.77 14.21 21.45
C ALA A 113 33.33 14.04 20.03
N LYS A 114 34.09 12.96 19.82
CA LYS A 114 34.61 12.60 18.50
C LYS A 114 33.44 12.38 17.53
N ILE A 115 33.39 13.19 16.47
CA ILE A 115 32.64 12.84 15.27
C ILE A 115 33.40 11.68 14.63
N GLU A 116 32.82 10.48 14.62
CA GLU A 116 33.39 9.36 13.88
C GLU A 116 33.27 9.63 12.38
N ILE A 117 34.41 9.97 11.77
CA ILE A 117 34.54 10.06 10.32
C ILE A 117 34.57 8.62 9.80
N VAL A 118 33.53 8.22 9.07
CA VAL A 118 33.49 6.93 8.38
C VAL A 118 34.62 6.90 7.34
N PRO A 119 35.53 5.90 7.34
CA PRO A 119 36.62 5.82 6.39
C PRO A 119 36.12 5.76 4.93
N SER A 120 36.88 6.38 4.01
CA SER A 120 36.64 6.37 2.57
C SER A 120 36.55 4.96 1.97
N ASP A 121 37.27 4.02 2.58
CA ASP A 121 37.69 2.73 1.99
C ASP A 121 36.56 1.69 1.94
N HIS A 122 35.32 2.10 2.19
CA HIS A 122 34.11 1.27 2.18
C HIS A 122 33.06 1.72 1.15
N TYR A 123 33.29 2.80 0.39
CA TYR A 123 32.39 3.18 -0.71
C TYR A 123 32.59 2.27 -1.94
N SER A 124 31.61 1.40 -2.20
CA SER A 124 31.52 0.65 -3.46
C SER A 124 30.49 1.30 -4.38
N GLU A 125 30.97 1.93 -5.45
CA GLU A 125 30.11 2.59 -6.44
C GLU A 125 29.10 1.62 -7.08
N PRO A 126 27.79 1.95 -7.13
CA PRO A 126 26.80 1.13 -7.83
C PRO A 126 27.16 0.96 -9.31
N LYS A 127 27.34 -0.29 -9.76
CA LYS A 127 27.72 -0.62 -11.16
C LYS A 127 26.85 0.09 -12.21
N LYS A 128 25.56 0.30 -11.92
CA LYS A 128 24.63 1.09 -12.75
C LYS A 128 25.03 2.57 -12.85
N TYR A 129 25.27 3.24 -11.71
CA TYR A 129 25.71 4.62 -11.67
C TYR A 129 27.07 4.80 -12.37
N LYS A 130 28.03 3.90 -12.11
CA LYS A 130 29.32 3.89 -12.83
C LYS A 130 29.14 3.86 -14.35
N HIS A 131 28.36 2.92 -14.86
CA HIS A 131 28.11 2.78 -16.29
C HIS A 131 27.39 4.01 -16.89
N PHE A 132 26.47 4.62 -16.13
CA PHE A 132 25.82 5.86 -16.53
C PHE A 132 26.79 7.05 -16.57
N ARG A 133 27.65 7.20 -15.55
CA ARG A 133 28.71 8.23 -15.53
C ARG A 133 29.67 8.07 -16.71
N GLU A 134 30.16 6.85 -16.96
CA GLU A 134 31.00 6.55 -18.12
C GLU A 134 30.34 6.92 -19.47
N LYS A 135 29.00 6.85 -19.56
CA LYS A 135 28.26 7.30 -20.75
C LYS A 135 28.10 8.82 -20.83
N VAL A 136 27.88 9.50 -19.71
CA VAL A 136 27.90 10.98 -19.62
C VAL A 136 29.27 11.51 -20.05
N GLU A 137 30.34 10.92 -19.52
CA GLU A 137 31.74 11.31 -19.80
C GLU A 137 32.14 11.16 -21.27
N LYS A 138 31.55 10.20 -21.98
CA LYS A 138 31.78 9.88 -23.41
C LYS A 138 30.83 10.65 -24.35
N SER A 139 29.88 11.42 -23.83
CA SER A 139 28.92 12.17 -24.65
C SER A 139 29.54 13.45 -25.22
N CYS A 140 29.55 13.58 -26.55
CA CYS A 140 30.01 14.79 -27.24
C CYS A 140 29.19 16.05 -26.90
N ASN A 141 27.99 15.91 -26.33
CA ASN A 141 27.16 17.02 -25.87
C ASN A 141 27.50 17.46 -24.43
N LEU A 142 28.27 16.66 -23.69
CA LEU A 142 28.59 16.87 -22.27
C LEU A 142 30.11 16.88 -22.01
N VAL A 143 30.94 17.22 -23.01
CA VAL A 143 32.41 17.19 -22.92
C VAL A 143 32.96 18.00 -21.75
N ASN A 144 32.41 19.19 -21.50
CA ASN A 144 32.82 20.05 -20.38
C ASN A 144 32.19 19.64 -19.04
N TRP A 145 31.28 18.66 -19.03
CA TRP A 145 30.52 18.25 -17.85
C TRP A 145 30.91 16.84 -17.37
N ARG A 146 30.56 16.54 -16.13
CA ARG A 146 30.64 15.21 -15.50
C ARG A 146 29.61 15.07 -14.39
N LEU A 147 29.29 13.84 -13.97
CA LEU A 147 28.58 13.60 -12.71
C LEU A 147 29.54 13.70 -11.52
N GLN A 148 29.00 13.59 -10.31
CA GLN A 148 29.79 13.53 -9.07
C GLN A 148 30.61 12.22 -9.04
N GLU A 149 31.94 12.33 -8.98
CA GLU A 149 32.85 11.17 -9.05
C GLU A 149 33.02 10.45 -7.70
N GLU A 150 33.13 11.23 -6.62
CA GLU A 150 33.36 10.75 -5.25
C GLU A 150 32.18 11.10 -4.32
N PRO A 151 31.96 10.35 -3.23
CA PRO A 151 31.08 10.74 -2.13
C PRO A 151 31.32 12.19 -1.67
N CYS A 152 30.27 12.88 -1.24
CA CYS A 152 30.42 14.20 -0.64
C CYS A 152 31.21 14.06 0.68
N ALA A 153 32.32 14.80 0.80
CA ALA A 153 33.40 14.50 1.75
C ALA A 153 33.76 15.66 2.68
N ILE A 154 33.09 16.82 2.59
CA ILE A 154 33.45 18.02 3.34
C ILE A 154 32.22 18.85 3.69
N SER A 155 32.14 19.28 4.95
CA SER A 155 31.39 20.47 5.38
C SER A 155 31.98 21.77 4.81
N SER A 156 31.98 21.88 3.49
CA SER A 156 31.65 23.12 2.79
C SER A 156 30.28 23.00 2.10
N TYR A 157 29.91 21.81 1.61
CA TYR A 157 28.56 21.41 1.19
C TYR A 157 28.42 19.89 1.37
N ASP A 158 27.36 19.40 2.02
CA ASP A 158 27.24 17.99 2.45
C ASP A 158 25.75 17.62 2.66
N PRO A 159 25.34 16.33 2.79
CA PRO A 159 26.12 15.09 2.63
C PRO A 159 25.41 13.95 1.84
N CYS A 160 26.18 13.14 1.10
CA CYS A 160 25.68 12.24 0.03
C CYS A 160 24.84 11.01 0.46
N ILE A 161 24.66 10.04 -0.45
CA ILE A 161 23.84 8.83 -0.26
C ILE A 161 24.23 7.99 0.97
N VAL A 162 25.45 8.16 1.50
CA VAL A 162 25.92 7.58 2.77
C VAL A 162 25.26 8.23 4.00
N CYS A 163 24.85 9.49 3.92
CA CYS A 163 24.11 10.15 5.00
C CYS A 163 22.59 9.94 4.95
N ALA A 164 22.07 9.21 3.95
CA ALA A 164 20.75 8.60 4.04
C ALA A 164 20.71 7.48 5.12
N THR A 165 21.86 6.95 5.54
CA THR A 165 21.97 5.99 6.66
C THR A 165 22.42 6.63 7.98
N VAL A 166 22.41 7.97 8.09
CA VAL A 166 22.71 8.70 9.33
C VAL A 166 21.39 9.18 9.97
N PRO A 167 21.13 9.01 11.28
CA PRO A 167 19.81 9.26 11.88
C PRO A 167 19.24 10.69 11.76
N ASN A 168 20.07 11.69 11.43
CA ASN A 168 19.68 13.09 11.43
C ASN A 168 19.14 13.55 10.07
N LYS A 169 17.85 13.27 9.82
CA LYS A 169 17.12 13.55 8.56
C LYS A 169 17.38 14.96 7.97
N LYS A 170 17.56 15.99 8.82
CA LYS A 170 17.71 17.39 8.37
C LYS A 170 18.97 17.69 7.55
N ARG A 171 19.98 16.79 7.53
CA ARG A 171 21.14 16.95 6.63
C ARG A 171 20.98 16.23 5.29
N ALA A 172 20.28 15.10 5.23
CA ALA A 172 20.27 14.22 4.06
C ALA A 172 19.67 14.85 2.77
N MET A 173 18.79 15.85 2.91
CA MET A 173 18.14 16.50 1.76
C MET A 173 19.11 17.23 0.83
N ASP A 174 20.03 18.04 1.36
CA ASP A 174 20.90 18.92 0.54
C ASP A 174 21.71 18.16 -0.52
N CYS A 175 22.04 16.89 -0.29
CA CYS A 175 22.83 16.08 -1.23
C CYS A 175 22.01 15.07 -2.06
N ARG A 176 20.72 14.84 -1.76
CA ARG A 176 19.79 14.22 -2.75
C ARG A 176 19.86 15.02 -4.07
N PHE A 177 19.92 16.34 -3.92
CA PHE A 177 20.14 17.32 -4.97
C PHE A 177 21.57 17.26 -5.57
N TYR A 178 22.62 17.53 -4.79
CA TYR A 178 23.98 17.70 -5.35
C TYR A 178 24.51 16.47 -6.12
N ASN A 179 24.11 15.24 -5.77
CA ASN A 179 24.54 14.04 -6.50
C ASN A 179 23.86 13.89 -7.88
N ARG A 180 22.73 14.57 -8.13
CA ARG A 180 21.95 14.50 -9.38
C ARG A 180 22.25 15.66 -10.35
N MET A 181 23.31 16.41 -10.06
CA MET A 181 23.72 17.62 -10.76
C MET A 181 25.03 17.38 -11.51
N LEU A 182 25.10 17.82 -12.76
CA LEU A 182 26.36 17.91 -13.50
C LEU A 182 27.29 18.94 -12.83
N ARG A 183 28.60 18.68 -12.89
CA ARG A 183 29.69 19.61 -12.56
C ARG A 183 30.45 19.97 -13.84
N ASP A 184 30.84 21.23 -13.99
CA ASP A 184 31.82 21.57 -15.02
C ASP A 184 33.20 21.02 -14.63
N ARG A 185 33.95 20.52 -15.62
CA ARG A 185 35.28 19.90 -15.42
C ARG A 185 36.37 20.91 -15.10
N ASN A 186 36.26 22.12 -15.64
CA ASN A 186 37.24 23.20 -15.48
C ASN A 186 36.92 24.05 -14.24
N ASN A 187 35.63 24.20 -13.91
CA ASN A 187 35.16 24.90 -12.71
C ASN A 187 34.15 24.05 -11.91
N PRO A 188 34.60 23.22 -10.96
CA PRO A 188 33.71 22.38 -10.14
C PRO A 188 32.68 23.14 -9.27
N LYS A 189 32.77 24.47 -9.15
CA LYS A 189 31.72 25.29 -8.51
C LYS A 189 30.54 25.58 -9.44
N LEU A 190 30.75 25.51 -10.76
CA LEU A 190 29.67 25.61 -11.75
C LEU A 190 28.97 24.26 -11.85
N CYS A 191 27.67 24.27 -11.63
CA CYS A 191 26.82 23.09 -11.72
C CYS A 191 25.52 23.39 -12.48
N ARG A 192 24.98 22.37 -13.15
CA ARG A 192 23.65 22.42 -13.78
C ARG A 192 22.91 21.10 -13.61
N ARG A 193 21.59 21.12 -13.79
CA ARG A 193 20.80 19.89 -13.88
C ARG A 193 21.03 19.18 -15.22
N LEU A 194 20.94 17.86 -15.19
CA LEU A 194 20.87 17.03 -16.39
C LEU A 194 19.44 17.09 -16.94
N LEU A 195 19.27 17.27 -18.24
CA LEU A 195 17.96 17.42 -18.89
C LEU A 195 17.60 16.16 -19.71
N ILE A 196 16.32 15.91 -19.99
CA ILE A 196 15.92 14.79 -20.88
C ILE A 196 16.65 14.89 -22.24
N LYS A 197 16.72 16.09 -22.84
CA LYS A 197 17.47 16.33 -24.10
C LYS A 197 18.99 16.11 -24.04
N ASP A 198 19.59 16.01 -22.85
CA ASP A 198 20.97 15.54 -22.70
C ASP A 198 21.04 14.00 -22.74
N VAL A 199 20.01 13.33 -22.22
CA VAL A 199 19.93 11.88 -22.00
C VAL A 199 19.49 11.12 -23.25
N GLU A 200 18.58 11.67 -24.06
CA GLU A 200 18.25 11.15 -25.39
C GLU A 200 19.52 10.93 -26.24
N LYS A 201 20.41 11.92 -26.21
CA LYS A 201 21.67 11.96 -26.96
C LYS A 201 22.72 10.99 -26.41
N ILE A 202 22.56 10.52 -25.18
CA ILE A 202 23.35 9.45 -24.57
C ILE A 202 22.90 8.04 -25.07
N LYS A 203 21.79 7.97 -25.84
CA LYS A 203 21.27 6.78 -26.57
C LYS A 203 21.47 5.47 -25.82
N SER A 204 20.67 5.29 -24.77
CA SER A 204 20.94 4.30 -23.73
C SER A 204 19.78 3.33 -23.48
N SER A 205 19.77 2.20 -24.20
CA SER A 205 18.93 1.03 -23.91
C SER A 205 19.07 0.53 -22.46
N PHE A 206 20.20 0.82 -21.82
CA PHE A 206 20.44 0.59 -20.39
C PHE A 206 19.48 1.35 -19.47
N LEU A 207 19.02 2.56 -19.82
CA LEU A 207 18.05 3.29 -18.97
C LEU A 207 16.66 2.66 -19.06
N LEU A 208 16.28 2.22 -20.27
CA LEU A 208 15.06 1.43 -20.48
C LEU A 208 15.12 0.03 -19.85
N SER A 209 16.27 -0.40 -19.31
CA SER A 209 16.38 -1.66 -18.57
C SER A 209 15.79 -1.61 -17.16
N GLU A 210 15.45 -0.43 -16.64
CA GLU A 210 14.73 -0.29 -15.36
C GLU A 210 13.20 -0.30 -15.58
N THR A 211 12.73 0.21 -16.71
CA THR A 211 11.32 0.12 -17.16
C THR A 211 10.97 -1.21 -17.79
N ASN A 212 11.95 -1.96 -18.30
CA ASN A 212 11.75 -3.34 -18.72
C ASN A 212 11.25 -4.16 -17.53
N VAL A 213 9.95 -4.35 -17.49
CA VAL A 213 9.28 -5.40 -16.72
C VAL A 213 10.02 -6.71 -16.97
N ARG A 214 10.22 -7.52 -15.92
CA ARG A 214 10.62 -8.93 -16.12
C ARG A 214 9.47 -9.71 -16.76
N VAL A 215 9.26 -9.48 -18.06
CA VAL A 215 8.39 -10.29 -18.92
C VAL A 215 8.80 -11.76 -18.79
N GLU A 216 10.10 -12.02 -18.63
CA GLU A 216 10.71 -13.31 -18.25
C GLU A 216 10.06 -14.03 -17.06
N GLN A 217 9.48 -13.32 -16.09
CA GLN A 217 8.79 -13.92 -14.94
C GLN A 217 7.48 -14.61 -15.35
N PHE A 218 6.80 -14.06 -16.37
CA PHE A 218 5.53 -14.57 -16.91
C PHE A 218 5.76 -15.43 -18.16
N ILE A 219 6.70 -15.00 -19.01
CA ILE A 219 7.16 -15.57 -20.27
C ILE A 219 8.61 -16.06 -20.10
N THR A 220 8.82 -17.01 -19.18
CA THR A 220 10.15 -17.62 -18.97
C THR A 220 10.67 -18.30 -20.26
N LYS A 221 11.95 -18.70 -20.31
CA LYS A 221 12.43 -19.68 -21.32
C LYS A 221 11.64 -21.01 -21.29
N LYS A 222 10.99 -21.34 -20.17
CA LYS A 222 10.04 -22.45 -20.09
C LYS A 222 8.69 -22.11 -20.73
N PHE A 223 8.26 -20.83 -20.78
CA PHE A 223 7.04 -20.40 -21.47
C PHE A 223 7.19 -20.48 -22.99
N THR A 224 8.29 -19.99 -23.58
CA THR A 224 8.45 -20.06 -25.04
C THR A 224 8.43 -21.52 -25.52
N THR A 225 9.03 -22.42 -24.73
CA THR A 225 9.02 -23.89 -24.89
C THR A 225 7.83 -24.59 -24.22
N ALA A 226 6.85 -23.86 -23.65
CA ALA A 226 5.77 -24.45 -22.86
C ALA A 226 4.73 -25.18 -23.72
N ARG A 227 4.04 -26.12 -23.08
CA ARG A 227 2.90 -26.83 -23.67
C ARG A 227 1.76 -25.83 -23.94
N PRO A 228 0.92 -26.02 -24.98
CA PRO A 228 -0.16 -25.09 -25.31
C PRO A 228 -1.09 -24.76 -24.13
N LYS A 229 -1.36 -25.73 -23.24
CA LYS A 229 -2.15 -25.51 -22.01
C LYS A 229 -1.53 -24.49 -21.06
N GLU A 230 -0.21 -24.52 -20.85
CA GLU A 230 0.49 -23.60 -19.95
C GLU A 230 0.52 -22.18 -20.50
N LYS A 231 0.61 -22.04 -21.84
CA LYS A 231 0.45 -20.76 -22.54
C LYS A 231 -0.97 -20.23 -22.38
N ALA A 232 -1.99 -21.08 -22.56
CA ALA A 232 -3.39 -20.72 -22.37
C ALA A 232 -3.72 -20.30 -20.93
N GLU A 233 -3.31 -21.08 -19.92
CA GLU A 233 -3.50 -20.74 -18.50
C GLU A 233 -2.90 -19.37 -18.17
N ALA A 234 -1.66 -19.10 -18.58
CA ALA A 234 -1.01 -17.81 -18.33
C ALA A 234 -1.63 -16.64 -19.12
N ALA A 235 -2.11 -16.87 -20.36
CA ALA A 235 -2.81 -15.84 -21.14
C ALA A 235 -4.19 -15.49 -20.55
N GLN A 236 -4.91 -16.48 -20.01
CA GLN A 236 -6.16 -16.25 -19.26
C GLN A 236 -5.91 -15.46 -17.97
N MET A 237 -4.84 -15.78 -17.24
CA MET A 237 -4.42 -15.01 -16.06
C MET A 237 -4.02 -13.58 -16.42
N ALA A 238 -3.32 -13.38 -17.54
CA ALA A 238 -2.95 -12.05 -18.03
C ALA A 238 -4.18 -11.22 -18.44
N ALA A 239 -5.12 -11.80 -19.18
CA ALA A 239 -6.37 -11.13 -19.54
C ALA A 239 -7.17 -10.70 -18.29
N TYR A 240 -7.26 -11.57 -17.29
CA TYR A 240 -7.94 -11.28 -16.03
C TYR A 240 -7.25 -10.20 -15.18
N VAL A 241 -5.92 -10.28 -15.01
CA VAL A 241 -5.17 -9.21 -14.32
C VAL A 241 -5.35 -7.88 -15.04
N LEU A 242 -5.17 -7.85 -16.36
CA LEU A 242 -5.29 -6.64 -17.17
C LEU A 242 -6.69 -6.02 -17.06
N GLN A 243 -7.72 -6.84 -17.15
CA GLN A 243 -9.12 -6.46 -16.95
C GLN A 243 -9.35 -5.72 -15.62
N CYS A 244 -8.76 -6.20 -14.51
CA CYS A 244 -8.89 -5.55 -13.21
C CYS A 244 -8.06 -4.26 -13.10
N VAL A 245 -6.78 -4.30 -13.49
CA VAL A 245 -5.85 -3.18 -13.21
C VAL A 245 -5.97 -2.00 -14.17
N TYR A 246 -6.44 -2.23 -15.41
CA TYR A 246 -6.34 -1.25 -16.49
C TYR A 246 -7.07 0.07 -16.14
N SER A 247 -8.28 0.02 -15.59
CA SER A 247 -9.08 1.23 -15.31
C SER A 247 -8.45 2.14 -14.24
N ASN A 248 -7.59 1.61 -13.38
CA ASN A 248 -6.79 2.42 -12.45
C ASN A 248 -5.47 2.86 -13.09
N TYR A 249 -4.87 2.04 -13.94
CA TYR A 249 -3.69 2.44 -14.70
C TYR A 249 -3.98 3.60 -15.67
N GLU A 250 -5.15 3.62 -16.32
CA GLU A 250 -5.63 4.73 -17.18
C GLU A 250 -5.66 6.07 -16.40
N LYS A 251 -6.13 6.06 -15.15
CA LYS A 251 -6.08 7.23 -14.24
C LYS A 251 -4.64 7.65 -13.91
N VAL A 252 -3.73 6.69 -13.72
CA VAL A 252 -2.30 6.95 -13.44
C VAL A 252 -1.60 7.58 -14.65
N VAL A 253 -1.87 7.08 -15.86
CA VAL A 253 -1.33 7.64 -17.11
C VAL A 253 -1.82 9.07 -17.31
N HIS A 254 -3.12 9.33 -17.24
CA HIS A 254 -3.66 10.68 -17.41
C HIS A 254 -3.10 11.68 -16.38
N ARG A 255 -2.85 11.25 -15.14
CA ARG A 255 -2.22 12.10 -14.10
C ARG A 255 -0.76 12.43 -14.44
N GLU A 256 -0.01 11.50 -15.01
CA GLU A 256 1.36 11.74 -15.51
C GLU A 256 1.34 12.66 -16.75
N GLU A 257 0.42 12.43 -17.71
CA GLU A 257 0.26 13.26 -18.91
C GLU A 257 -0.12 14.72 -18.57
N GLU A 258 -1.06 14.92 -17.66
CA GLU A 258 -1.50 16.24 -17.19
C GLU A 258 -0.34 17.03 -16.58
N ALA A 259 0.51 16.36 -15.77
CA ALA A 259 1.70 16.97 -15.17
C ALA A 259 2.75 17.40 -16.20
N VAL A 260 2.78 16.76 -17.37
CA VAL A 260 3.68 17.10 -18.49
C VAL A 260 3.10 18.19 -19.40
N SER A 261 1.77 18.26 -19.54
CA SER A 261 1.07 19.08 -20.55
C SER A 261 1.39 20.59 -20.57
N GLY A 262 1.89 21.13 -19.45
CA GLY A 262 2.30 22.54 -19.34
C GLY A 262 3.80 22.82 -19.57
N PHE A 263 4.61 21.82 -19.96
CA PHE A 263 6.08 21.94 -20.00
C PHE A 263 6.71 21.47 -21.31
N CYS A 264 7.77 22.15 -21.74
CA CYS A 264 8.61 21.71 -22.85
C CYS A 264 9.52 20.55 -22.39
N GLU A 265 9.41 19.37 -23.02
CA GLU A 265 10.21 18.17 -22.64
C GLU A 265 11.73 18.43 -22.67
N GLY A 266 12.20 19.29 -23.57
CA GLY A 266 13.59 19.74 -23.64
C GLY A 266 14.08 20.56 -22.43
N GLU A 267 13.22 20.93 -21.49
CA GLU A 267 13.57 21.65 -20.25
C GLU A 267 13.44 20.79 -19.00
N VAL A 268 12.85 19.60 -19.13
CA VAL A 268 12.57 18.67 -18.04
C VAL A 268 13.85 18.08 -17.45
N TYR A 269 13.88 18.00 -16.12
CA TYR A 269 15.02 17.53 -15.36
C TYR A 269 15.08 16.00 -15.28
N TYR A 270 16.14 15.39 -15.81
CA TYR A 270 16.38 13.96 -15.63
C TYR A 270 17.03 13.67 -14.27
N SER A 271 16.22 13.17 -13.34
CA SER A 271 16.63 12.82 -11.99
C SER A 271 17.10 11.37 -11.96
N HIS A 272 18.40 11.10 -11.83
CA HIS A 272 18.94 9.73 -11.94
C HIS A 272 19.06 9.01 -10.59
N THR A 273 18.45 7.83 -10.43
CA THR A 273 18.16 7.28 -9.09
C THR A 273 18.38 5.77 -8.95
N PHE A 274 19.58 5.30 -9.28
CA PHE A 274 19.91 3.87 -9.37
C PHE A 274 19.78 3.12 -8.03
N GLY A 275 18.73 2.30 -7.91
CA GLY A 275 18.57 1.32 -6.81
C GLY A 275 18.09 1.90 -5.47
N ALA A 276 17.41 3.05 -5.48
CA ALA A 276 16.77 3.64 -4.29
C ALA A 276 15.29 3.92 -4.58
N LYS A 277 14.39 3.61 -3.62
CA LYS A 277 12.96 3.95 -3.70
C LYS A 277 12.80 5.47 -3.81
N GLN A 278 12.26 5.96 -4.92
CA GLN A 278 11.95 7.38 -5.07
C GLN A 278 10.61 7.69 -4.42
N VAL A 279 10.65 8.59 -3.44
CA VAL A 279 9.51 9.04 -2.64
C VAL A 279 9.40 10.56 -2.67
N CYS A 280 8.18 11.06 -2.51
CA CYS A 280 7.91 12.47 -2.30
C CYS A 280 8.38 12.91 -0.90
N ASP A 281 9.08 14.04 -0.81
CA ASP A 281 9.59 14.55 0.48
C ASP A 281 8.46 15.07 1.41
N VAL A 282 7.25 15.32 0.88
CA VAL A 282 6.05 15.67 1.68
C VAL A 282 5.37 14.42 2.23
N CYS A 283 4.75 13.61 1.36
CA CYS A 283 3.91 12.51 1.80
C CYS A 283 4.64 11.17 2.01
N GLN A 284 5.93 11.07 1.66
CA GLN A 284 6.72 9.83 1.68
C GLN A 284 6.19 8.69 0.76
N PHE A 285 5.13 8.93 -0.03
CA PHE A 285 4.66 7.99 -1.04
C PHE A 285 5.60 7.90 -2.23
N ALA A 286 5.68 6.72 -2.84
CA ALA A 286 6.53 6.52 -4.00
C ALA A 286 6.02 7.31 -5.20
N ILE A 287 6.96 7.91 -5.92
CA ILE A 287 6.71 8.55 -7.20
C ILE A 287 6.87 7.48 -8.29
N LEU A 288 5.97 7.48 -9.28
CA LEU A 288 6.08 6.65 -10.48
C LEU A 288 7.15 7.23 -11.42
N ASN A 289 6.89 8.38 -12.04
CA ASN A 289 7.89 9.06 -12.85
C ASN A 289 7.85 10.60 -12.77
N ALA A 290 6.78 11.23 -13.24
CA ALA A 290 6.66 12.68 -13.28
C ALA A 290 6.60 13.27 -11.86
N HIS A 291 7.42 14.28 -11.61
CA HIS A 291 7.54 14.93 -10.31
C HIS A 291 7.98 16.38 -10.45
N PHE A 292 7.89 17.13 -9.36
CA PHE A 292 8.26 18.53 -9.32
C PHE A 292 9.44 18.70 -8.36
N CYS A 293 10.57 19.20 -8.87
CA CYS A 293 11.81 19.29 -8.12
C CYS A 293 12.23 20.75 -7.89
N CYS A 294 12.47 21.15 -6.64
CA CYS A 294 12.83 22.52 -6.29
C CYS A 294 14.17 22.93 -6.89
N LYS A 295 14.22 24.05 -7.61
CA LYS A 295 15.40 24.60 -8.28
C LYS A 295 16.57 24.87 -7.32
N ILE A 296 16.25 25.21 -6.06
CA ILE A 296 17.19 25.75 -5.07
C ILE A 296 17.83 24.65 -4.22
N CYS A 297 17.02 23.74 -3.66
CA CYS A 297 17.42 22.69 -2.70
C CYS A 297 17.21 21.25 -3.20
N GLY A 298 16.49 21.05 -4.31
CA GLY A 298 16.21 19.74 -4.90
C GLY A 298 15.21 18.84 -4.17
N LEU A 299 14.37 19.38 -3.28
CA LEU A 299 13.19 18.71 -2.73
C LEU A 299 12.27 18.23 -3.86
N GLU A 300 11.77 16.99 -3.80
CA GLU A 300 10.95 16.35 -4.83
C GLU A 300 9.51 16.10 -4.36
N LEU A 301 8.55 16.73 -5.04
CA LEU A 301 7.11 16.58 -4.84
C LEU A 301 6.51 15.61 -5.85
N CYS A 302 5.63 14.70 -5.41
CA CYS A 302 4.76 14.00 -6.34
C CYS A 302 3.72 14.96 -6.94
N ILE A 303 3.10 14.54 -8.04
CA ILE A 303 2.11 15.33 -8.79
C ILE A 303 1.00 15.87 -7.87
N MET A 304 0.53 15.07 -6.91
CA MET A 304 -0.54 15.46 -5.98
C MET A 304 -0.10 16.57 -5.01
N CYS A 305 1.04 16.41 -4.32
CA CYS A 305 1.55 17.43 -3.40
C CYS A 305 1.99 18.71 -4.14
N TYR A 306 2.38 18.63 -5.41
CA TYR A 306 2.61 19.82 -6.23
C TYR A 306 1.31 20.51 -6.64
N LYS A 307 0.26 19.78 -7.05
CA LYS A 307 -1.06 20.38 -7.32
C LYS A 307 -1.64 21.09 -6.09
N GLU A 308 -1.40 20.53 -4.90
CA GLU A 308 -1.78 21.12 -3.61
C GLU A 308 -1.01 22.43 -3.33
N LEU A 309 0.31 22.45 -3.56
CA LEU A 309 1.14 23.67 -3.46
C LEU A 309 0.82 24.73 -4.54
N ASN A 310 0.34 24.28 -5.71
CA ASN A 310 -0.07 25.11 -6.85
C ASN A 310 -1.60 25.36 -6.87
N GLY A 311 -2.28 25.09 -5.76
CA GLY A 311 -3.71 25.35 -5.59
C GLY A 311 -4.03 26.84 -5.68
N ARG A 312 -5.28 27.16 -6.04
CA ARG A 312 -5.78 28.56 -6.03
C ARG A 312 -6.50 28.93 -4.75
N ASP A 313 -6.61 28.00 -3.81
CA ASP A 313 -7.21 28.22 -2.51
C ASP A 313 -6.36 29.20 -1.69
N SER A 314 -7.01 30.05 -0.90
CA SER A 314 -6.39 31.28 -0.37
C SER A 314 -5.42 31.07 0.80
N TYR A 315 -4.98 29.83 1.04
CA TYR A 315 -4.18 29.43 2.20
C TYR A 315 -3.04 28.51 1.78
N SER A 316 -1.83 28.82 2.26
CA SER A 316 -0.68 27.92 2.15
C SER A 316 -0.97 26.58 2.84
N PRO A 317 -0.65 25.42 2.25
CA PRO A 317 -0.86 24.14 2.91
C PRO A 317 -0.05 23.99 4.21
N ASP A 318 -0.66 23.49 5.28
CA ASP A 318 -0.10 23.45 6.65
C ASP A 318 1.30 22.82 6.74
N TRP A 319 1.57 21.81 5.91
CA TRP A 319 2.85 21.10 5.84
C TRP A 319 4.02 21.96 5.35
N LEU A 320 3.75 23.10 4.70
CA LEU A 320 4.75 23.93 4.05
C LEU A 320 5.77 24.48 5.05
N GLU A 321 5.33 24.79 6.28
CA GLU A 321 6.18 25.24 7.38
C GLU A 321 7.20 24.17 7.82
N SER A 322 6.87 22.87 7.66
CA SER A 322 7.74 21.76 8.03
C SER A 322 8.91 21.53 7.06
N LEU A 323 8.84 22.12 5.85
CA LEU A 323 9.79 21.91 4.75
C LEU A 323 10.37 23.23 4.22
N PRO A 324 11.15 23.98 5.04
CA PRO A 324 11.82 25.20 4.60
C PRO A 324 12.90 24.92 3.55
N CYS A 325 13.05 25.82 2.58
CA CYS A 325 14.11 25.74 1.58
C CYS A 325 15.48 26.13 2.16
N THR A 326 16.57 25.65 1.56
CA THR A 326 17.94 26.08 1.89
C THR A 326 18.05 27.61 1.77
N ASN A 327 18.49 28.29 2.84
CA ASN A 327 18.43 29.75 3.10
C ASN A 327 17.11 30.30 3.69
N SER A 328 16.23 29.45 4.24
CA SER A 328 15.01 29.86 4.95
C SER A 328 13.95 30.56 4.08
N HIS A 329 13.93 30.26 2.78
CA HIS A 329 12.80 30.64 1.93
C HIS A 329 11.64 29.66 2.13
N THR A 330 10.41 30.17 2.20
CA THR A 330 9.20 29.36 2.01
C THR A 330 9.18 28.85 0.57
N HIS A 331 8.78 27.60 0.36
CA HIS A 331 8.61 27.05 -0.98
C HIS A 331 7.31 27.59 -1.62
N ASP A 332 7.37 28.00 -2.88
CA ASP A 332 6.19 28.26 -3.72
C ASP A 332 6.24 27.43 -5.01
N ALA A 333 5.12 27.28 -5.71
CA ALA A 333 5.02 26.43 -6.90
C ALA A 333 5.98 26.84 -8.04
N THR A 334 6.32 28.13 -8.17
CA THR A 334 7.26 28.63 -9.19
C THR A 334 8.70 28.23 -8.90
N MET A 335 9.04 27.87 -7.66
CA MET A 335 10.38 27.35 -7.30
C MET A 335 10.65 25.95 -7.83
N PHE A 336 9.63 25.20 -8.24
CA PHE A 336 9.76 23.85 -8.77
C PHE A 336 9.81 23.85 -10.31
N HIS A 337 10.32 22.75 -10.87
CA HIS A 337 10.22 22.42 -12.29
C HIS A 337 9.94 20.94 -12.44
N LEU A 338 9.32 20.57 -13.57
CA LEU A 338 9.05 19.20 -13.93
C LEU A 338 10.36 18.38 -14.05
N GLY A 339 10.33 17.19 -13.47
CA GLY A 339 11.38 16.19 -13.49
C GLY A 339 10.83 14.81 -13.82
N SER A 340 11.73 13.94 -14.26
CA SER A 340 11.46 12.57 -14.70
C SER A 340 12.58 11.65 -14.20
N PHE A 341 12.23 10.44 -13.76
CA PHE A 341 13.19 9.36 -13.51
C PHE A 341 13.47 8.54 -14.79
N LEU A 342 12.61 8.70 -15.81
CA LEU A 342 12.65 7.97 -17.08
C LEU A 342 13.07 8.88 -18.25
N PRO A 343 13.68 8.32 -19.32
CA PRO A 343 14.21 9.08 -20.44
C PRO A 343 13.15 9.53 -21.47
N SER A 344 11.86 9.21 -21.25
CA SER A 344 10.70 9.64 -22.05
C SER A 344 9.43 9.41 -21.23
N PHE A 345 8.41 10.24 -21.41
CA PHE A 345 7.10 10.08 -20.76
C PHE A 345 6.16 9.09 -21.48
N ASP A 346 6.34 8.87 -22.79
CA ASP A 346 5.44 8.03 -23.60
C ASP A 346 5.45 6.55 -23.18
N ILE A 347 6.45 6.09 -22.43
CA ILE A 347 6.58 4.70 -21.95
C ILE A 347 5.28 4.18 -21.28
N PHE A 348 4.55 5.05 -20.59
CA PHE A 348 3.28 4.70 -19.96
C PHE A 348 2.09 4.78 -20.94
N ARG A 349 2.06 5.78 -21.81
CA ARG A 349 1.07 5.92 -22.89
C ARG A 349 1.13 4.73 -23.85
N ASP A 350 2.31 4.37 -24.34
CA ASP A 350 2.57 3.20 -25.18
C ASP A 350 2.07 1.91 -24.52
N THR A 351 2.30 1.78 -23.20
CA THR A 351 1.83 0.63 -22.42
C THR A 351 0.30 0.59 -22.35
N LEU A 352 -0.37 1.73 -22.16
CA LEU A 352 -1.83 1.85 -22.15
C LEU A 352 -2.43 1.55 -23.53
N CYS A 353 -1.87 2.11 -24.61
CA CYS A 353 -2.28 1.84 -25.98
C CYS A 353 -2.14 0.36 -26.33
N ARG A 354 -0.97 -0.25 -26.08
CA ARG A 354 -0.73 -1.69 -26.30
C ARG A 354 -1.60 -2.58 -25.42
N SER A 355 -1.96 -2.13 -24.23
CA SER A 355 -2.95 -2.80 -23.39
C SER A 355 -4.33 -2.78 -24.05
N MET A 356 -4.79 -1.63 -24.53
CA MET A 356 -6.08 -1.46 -25.22
C MET A 356 -6.17 -2.26 -26.52
N GLU A 357 -5.07 -2.40 -27.28
CA GLU A 357 -4.98 -3.37 -28.39
C GLU A 357 -5.34 -4.79 -27.94
N GLN A 358 -4.91 -5.22 -26.75
CA GLN A 358 -5.24 -6.54 -26.23
C GLN A 358 -6.69 -6.63 -25.76
N PHE A 359 -7.30 -5.54 -25.25
CA PHE A 359 -8.75 -5.52 -24.99
C PHE A 359 -9.54 -5.82 -26.27
N VAL A 360 -9.20 -5.18 -27.39
CA VAL A 360 -9.83 -5.45 -28.69
C VAL A 360 -9.50 -6.87 -29.18
N ARG A 361 -8.22 -7.27 -29.21
CA ARG A 361 -7.75 -8.57 -29.73
C ARG A 361 -8.29 -9.78 -28.97
N TYR A 362 -8.58 -9.63 -27.68
CA TYR A 362 -9.08 -10.71 -26.81
C TYR A 362 -10.54 -10.56 -26.36
N GLY A 363 -11.22 -9.47 -26.75
CA GLY A 363 -12.60 -9.18 -26.32
C GLY A 363 -12.73 -8.88 -24.82
N ILE A 364 -11.67 -8.41 -24.16
CA ILE A 364 -11.69 -8.11 -22.72
C ILE A 364 -12.61 -6.90 -22.49
N LYS A 365 -13.34 -6.88 -21.38
CA LYS A 365 -14.15 -5.72 -20.95
C LYS A 365 -13.45 -4.96 -19.82
N LYS A 366 -13.67 -3.64 -19.73
CA LYS A 366 -13.20 -2.79 -18.62
C LYS A 366 -14.12 -2.89 -17.38
N ASP A 367 -14.59 -4.08 -17.02
CA ASP A 367 -15.56 -4.31 -15.95
C ASP A 367 -14.94 -4.72 -14.59
N GLY A 368 -13.64 -4.45 -14.38
CA GLY A 368 -12.94 -4.77 -13.13
C GLY A 368 -12.93 -6.29 -12.89
N ALA A 369 -12.93 -6.74 -11.64
CA ALA A 369 -12.97 -8.18 -11.33
C ALA A 369 -14.29 -8.90 -11.72
N LEU A 370 -15.25 -8.20 -12.33
CA LEU A 370 -16.53 -8.75 -12.74
C LEU A 370 -16.38 -9.64 -13.99
N CYS A 371 -16.92 -10.85 -13.92
CA CYS A 371 -16.82 -11.79 -15.03
C CYS A 371 -17.53 -11.29 -16.31
N ASN A 372 -16.81 -11.26 -17.43
CA ASN A 372 -17.34 -10.86 -18.73
C ASN A 372 -17.73 -12.02 -19.66
N GLY A 373 -17.32 -13.25 -19.35
CA GLY A 373 -17.61 -14.48 -20.11
C GLY A 373 -16.52 -14.91 -21.09
N ASN A 374 -15.50 -14.08 -21.34
CA ASN A 374 -14.49 -14.29 -22.39
C ASN A 374 -13.28 -15.09 -21.87
N HIS A 375 -13.55 -16.30 -21.39
CA HIS A 375 -12.56 -17.27 -20.94
C HIS A 375 -12.90 -18.66 -21.48
N GLY A 376 -12.14 -19.10 -22.48
CA GLY A 376 -11.76 -20.49 -22.68
C GLY A 376 -12.75 -21.40 -23.40
N ARG A 377 -13.91 -20.93 -23.88
CA ARG A 377 -14.74 -21.72 -24.85
C ARG A 377 -14.22 -21.66 -26.30
N GLY A 378 -12.98 -21.20 -26.49
CA GLY A 378 -12.21 -21.32 -27.72
C GLY A 378 -11.74 -22.76 -27.99
N TYR A 379 -11.03 -22.94 -29.09
CA TYR A 379 -10.72 -24.24 -29.72
C TYR A 379 -10.32 -25.36 -28.73
N ASN A 380 -11.12 -26.45 -28.72
CA ASN A 380 -10.94 -27.68 -27.93
C ASN A 380 -11.30 -27.60 -26.42
N VAL A 381 -12.61 -27.68 -26.14
CA VAL A 381 -13.25 -27.72 -24.81
C VAL A 381 -12.57 -28.67 -23.79
N LYS A 382 -11.91 -29.75 -24.23
CA LYS A 382 -11.19 -30.71 -23.36
C LYS A 382 -10.02 -30.09 -22.58
N LEU A 383 -9.55 -28.89 -22.93
CA LEU A 383 -8.52 -28.16 -22.19
C LEU A 383 -9.10 -27.28 -21.06
N PHE A 384 -10.40 -26.95 -21.12
CA PHE A 384 -11.07 -26.09 -20.15
C PHE A 384 -11.32 -26.82 -18.84
N GLN A 385 -10.97 -26.20 -17.71
CA GLN A 385 -11.33 -26.66 -16.38
C GLN A 385 -12.19 -25.57 -15.74
N GLU A 386 -13.49 -25.83 -15.54
CA GLU A 386 -14.41 -24.87 -14.90
C GLU A 386 -13.88 -24.38 -13.55
N GLU A 387 -13.29 -25.30 -12.78
CA GLU A 387 -12.67 -25.08 -11.46
C GLU A 387 -11.43 -24.15 -11.50
N LYS A 388 -10.90 -23.86 -12.70
CA LYS A 388 -9.81 -22.91 -12.94
C LYS A 388 -10.23 -21.66 -13.72
N CYS A 389 -11.53 -21.39 -13.87
CA CYS A 389 -11.94 -20.08 -14.38
C CYS A 389 -11.33 -18.98 -13.49
N TYR A 390 -10.77 -17.93 -14.11
CA TYR A 390 -10.12 -16.87 -13.34
C TYR A 390 -11.10 -15.81 -12.84
N CYS A 391 -12.25 -15.62 -13.49
CA CYS A 391 -13.31 -14.75 -13.01
C CYS A 391 -14.20 -15.40 -11.92
N PRO A 392 -14.90 -14.60 -11.08
CA PRO A 392 -15.84 -15.10 -10.08
C PRO A 392 -17.20 -15.53 -10.66
N ARG A 393 -17.89 -14.68 -11.46
CA ARG A 393 -19.30 -14.92 -11.90
C ARG A 393 -19.50 -16.05 -12.93
N PHE A 394 -18.46 -16.81 -13.28
CA PHE A 394 -18.60 -18.05 -14.07
C PHE A 394 -18.63 -19.32 -13.19
N SER A 395 -18.46 -19.17 -11.87
CA SER A 395 -19.44 -19.80 -10.99
C SER A 395 -20.74 -19.00 -11.19
N PRO A 396 -21.75 -19.52 -11.90
CA PRO A 396 -23.03 -18.83 -11.99
C PRO A 396 -23.62 -18.70 -10.57
N LEU A 397 -24.49 -17.71 -10.36
CA LEU A 397 -25.17 -17.48 -9.07
C LEU A 397 -25.95 -18.72 -8.56
N SER A 398 -26.20 -19.71 -9.42
CA SER A 398 -26.80 -21.00 -9.10
C SER A 398 -25.82 -22.10 -8.67
N LYS A 399 -24.50 -21.87 -8.66
CA LYS A 399 -23.49 -22.89 -8.30
C LYS A 399 -23.06 -22.80 -6.84
N PHE A 400 -22.87 -21.58 -6.32
CA PHE A 400 -22.59 -21.31 -4.90
C PHE A 400 -23.25 -19.97 -4.49
N PRO A 401 -23.86 -19.86 -3.30
CA PRO A 401 -24.22 -18.56 -2.74
C PRO A 401 -22.96 -17.76 -2.39
N ILE A 402 -23.08 -16.43 -2.34
CA ILE A 402 -22.05 -15.57 -1.75
C ILE A 402 -22.37 -15.39 -0.26
N GLU A 403 -21.60 -16.05 0.58
CA GLU A 403 -21.66 -16.05 2.03
C GLU A 403 -20.98 -14.78 2.57
N THR A 404 -21.51 -14.13 3.62
CA THR A 404 -20.85 -12.93 4.20
C THR A 404 -19.52 -13.29 4.87
N ILE A 405 -19.38 -14.53 5.35
CA ILE A 405 -18.14 -15.18 5.78
C ILE A 405 -18.07 -16.53 5.07
N CYS A 406 -17.04 -16.78 4.25
CA CYS A 406 -16.88 -18.06 3.55
C CYS A 406 -16.09 -19.06 4.39
N VAL A 407 -16.64 -20.24 4.65
CA VAL A 407 -15.96 -21.33 5.36
C VAL A 407 -15.62 -22.49 4.40
N ILE A 408 -14.33 -22.78 4.28
CA ILE A 408 -13.77 -23.86 3.46
C ILE A 408 -13.18 -24.91 4.41
N GLU A 409 -13.96 -25.96 4.69
CA GLU A 409 -13.59 -27.02 5.65
C GLU A 409 -12.45 -27.93 5.15
N ASP A 410 -12.30 -28.07 3.82
CA ASP A 410 -11.20 -28.79 3.16
C ASP A 410 -10.63 -27.97 2.00
N GLN A 411 -9.36 -27.57 2.09
CA GLN A 411 -8.65 -26.87 1.03
C GLN A 411 -8.40 -27.71 -0.25
N PHE A 412 -8.60 -29.03 -0.18
CA PHE A 412 -8.48 -29.94 -1.31
C PHE A 412 -9.82 -30.22 -2.02
N SER A 413 -10.93 -29.65 -1.54
CA SER A 413 -12.23 -29.79 -2.22
C SER A 413 -12.16 -29.15 -3.62
N ARG A 414 -12.88 -29.74 -4.58
CA ARG A 414 -12.87 -29.30 -5.99
C ARG A 414 -13.38 -27.87 -6.18
N ASP A 415 -14.22 -27.41 -5.28
CA ASP A 415 -14.82 -26.09 -5.24
C ASP A 415 -14.04 -25.06 -4.40
N ALA A 416 -13.13 -25.48 -3.51
CA ALA A 416 -12.42 -24.59 -2.58
C ALA A 416 -11.79 -23.37 -3.28
N TYR A 417 -11.07 -23.60 -4.39
CA TYR A 417 -10.42 -22.54 -5.16
C TYR A 417 -11.42 -21.59 -5.85
N ALA A 418 -12.60 -22.10 -6.23
CA ALA A 418 -13.66 -21.29 -6.83
C ALA A 418 -14.44 -20.47 -5.78
N ARG A 419 -14.76 -21.08 -4.62
CA ARG A 419 -15.37 -20.39 -3.47
C ARG A 419 -14.45 -19.31 -2.93
N PHE A 420 -13.16 -19.58 -2.76
CA PHE A 420 -12.17 -18.59 -2.34
C PHE A 420 -12.19 -17.34 -3.23
N LYS A 421 -12.10 -17.50 -4.56
CA LYS A 421 -12.13 -16.38 -5.50
C LYS A 421 -13.43 -15.60 -5.51
N ALA A 422 -14.56 -16.31 -5.47
CA ALA A 422 -15.88 -15.68 -5.48
C ALA A 422 -16.05 -14.75 -4.28
N HIS A 423 -15.58 -15.16 -3.10
CA HIS A 423 -15.66 -14.37 -1.87
C HIS A 423 -14.58 -13.30 -1.75
N LEU A 424 -13.35 -13.56 -2.20
CA LEU A 424 -12.31 -12.52 -2.29
C LEU A 424 -12.76 -11.38 -3.21
N THR A 425 -13.42 -11.70 -4.34
CA THR A 425 -14.00 -10.67 -5.24
C THR A 425 -15.25 -10.00 -4.68
N ALA A 426 -15.98 -10.65 -3.76
CA ALA A 426 -17.05 -9.99 -3.00
C ALA A 426 -16.50 -9.13 -1.85
N HIS A 427 -15.18 -9.16 -1.60
CA HIS A 427 -14.50 -8.60 -0.43
C HIS A 427 -15.11 -9.11 0.89
N ASN A 428 -15.47 -10.40 0.89
CA ASN A 428 -15.83 -11.15 2.09
C ASN A 428 -14.61 -11.97 2.57
N PRO A 429 -14.37 -12.06 3.89
CA PRO A 429 -13.29 -12.85 4.45
C PRO A 429 -13.52 -14.35 4.21
N VAL A 430 -12.41 -15.08 4.03
CA VAL A 430 -12.43 -16.52 3.79
C VAL A 430 -11.66 -17.24 4.88
N ILE A 431 -12.30 -18.19 5.54
CA ILE A 431 -11.70 -19.08 6.54
C ILE A 431 -11.45 -20.42 5.87
N VAL A 432 -10.19 -20.85 5.84
CA VAL A 432 -9.80 -22.22 5.47
C VAL A 432 -9.47 -22.95 6.76
N GLU A 433 -10.29 -23.94 7.11
CA GLU A 433 -10.18 -24.59 8.40
C GLU A 433 -9.07 -25.64 8.46
N ASN A 434 -8.59 -25.91 9.67
CA ASN A 434 -7.84 -27.14 9.99
C ASN A 434 -6.60 -27.40 9.09
N VAL A 435 -5.91 -26.36 8.62
CA VAL A 435 -4.71 -26.47 7.76
C VAL A 435 -3.55 -27.20 8.48
N ASN A 436 -3.56 -27.22 9.81
CA ASN A 436 -2.71 -28.09 10.64
C ASN A 436 -2.96 -29.62 10.46
N ARG A 437 -4.00 -30.03 9.72
CA ARG A 437 -4.26 -31.43 9.31
C ARG A 437 -3.66 -31.77 7.94
N HIS A 438 -3.11 -30.78 7.20
CA HIS A 438 -2.45 -31.00 5.92
C HIS A 438 -1.32 -32.06 6.03
N PRO A 439 -1.19 -33.05 5.12
CA PRO A 439 -0.27 -34.19 5.29
C PRO A 439 1.22 -33.87 5.48
N ARG A 440 1.67 -32.66 5.08
CA ARG A 440 3.05 -32.18 5.30
C ARG A 440 3.19 -31.25 6.53
N TYR A 441 2.19 -31.11 7.39
CA TYR A 441 2.27 -30.27 8.59
C TYR A 441 3.23 -30.84 9.63
N ARG A 442 4.27 -30.08 9.99
CA ARG A 442 5.32 -30.52 10.93
C ARG A 442 5.07 -29.93 12.31
N ARG A 443 4.20 -30.57 13.10
CA ARG A 443 3.74 -30.09 14.43
C ARG A 443 4.86 -29.53 15.33
N SER A 444 6.04 -30.17 15.33
CA SER A 444 7.22 -29.77 16.12
C SER A 444 7.84 -28.42 15.75
N LEU A 445 7.51 -27.85 14.58
CA LEU A 445 7.95 -26.50 14.18
C LEU A 445 7.06 -25.39 14.74
N TRP A 446 5.89 -25.75 15.28
CA TRP A 446 4.77 -24.85 15.54
C TRP A 446 4.31 -24.90 17.01
N THR A 447 5.25 -25.09 17.94
CA THR A 447 5.00 -25.15 19.39
C THR A 447 5.61 -23.94 20.13
N GLN A 448 5.26 -23.75 21.40
CA GLN A 448 5.88 -22.72 22.25
C GLN A 448 7.41 -22.85 22.27
N GLU A 449 7.96 -24.06 22.42
CA GLU A 449 9.40 -24.31 22.48
C GLU A 449 10.13 -24.04 21.15
N ALA A 450 9.41 -24.01 20.03
CA ALA A 450 9.92 -23.56 18.75
C ALA A 450 9.98 -22.02 18.71
N PHE A 451 8.90 -21.34 19.07
CA PHE A 451 8.84 -19.87 19.08
C PHE A 451 9.73 -19.22 20.15
N GLU A 452 9.94 -19.86 21.30
CA GLU A 452 10.94 -19.46 22.29
C GLU A 452 12.35 -19.34 21.68
N LYS A 453 12.74 -20.32 20.85
CA LYS A 453 14.05 -20.34 20.17
C LYS A 453 14.11 -19.30 19.05
N ILE A 454 13.08 -19.22 18.22
CA ILE A 454 12.97 -18.28 17.08
C ILE A 454 13.08 -16.82 17.55
N LEU A 455 12.38 -16.45 18.62
CA LEU A 455 12.43 -15.08 19.16
C LEU A 455 13.80 -14.76 19.79
N ALA A 456 14.45 -15.75 20.43
CA ALA A 456 15.77 -15.55 21.03
C ALA A 456 16.88 -15.23 20.01
N CYS A 457 16.62 -15.43 18.71
CA CYS A 457 17.49 -14.99 17.61
C CYS A 457 17.45 -13.46 17.35
N ASP A 458 16.58 -12.69 18.03
CA ASP A 458 16.62 -11.24 18.01
C ASP A 458 16.75 -10.62 19.41
N ARG A 459 17.79 -9.81 19.60
CA ARG A 459 18.10 -9.10 20.84
C ARG A 459 17.40 -7.75 20.95
N ASN A 460 16.84 -7.25 19.84
CA ASN A 460 16.17 -5.95 19.75
C ASN A 460 14.64 -6.07 19.90
N LEU A 461 14.13 -7.29 20.09
CA LEU A 461 12.73 -7.61 20.28
C LEU A 461 12.14 -6.84 21.48
N ARG A 462 10.98 -6.22 21.29
CA ARG A 462 10.24 -5.54 22.36
C ARG A 462 8.98 -6.33 22.72
N VAL A 463 8.83 -6.61 24.01
CA VAL A 463 7.56 -7.10 24.58
C VAL A 463 6.73 -5.87 24.95
N LEU A 464 5.51 -5.79 24.44
CA LEU A 464 4.60 -4.65 24.57
C LEU A 464 3.40 -4.99 25.46
N ASN A 465 2.83 -4.00 26.14
CA ASN A 465 1.54 -4.11 26.81
C ASN A 465 0.41 -4.04 25.76
N SER A 466 -0.54 -4.96 25.79
CA SER A 466 -1.66 -5.00 24.82
C SER A 466 -2.68 -3.86 25.00
N GLN A 467 -2.68 -3.14 26.13
CA GLN A 467 -3.59 -2.01 26.37
C GLN A 467 -3.15 -0.69 25.72
N ASN A 468 -1.83 -0.42 25.67
CA ASN A 468 -1.29 0.88 25.25
C ASN A 468 -0.06 0.78 24.33
N PHE A 469 0.30 -0.42 23.90
CA PHE A 469 1.45 -0.76 23.04
C PHE A 469 2.83 -0.28 23.51
N SER A 470 2.94 0.25 24.73
CA SER A 470 4.21 0.62 25.35
C SER A 470 5.07 -0.62 25.68
N PRO A 471 6.42 -0.52 25.66
CA PRO A 471 7.30 -1.60 26.11
C PRO A 471 7.07 -1.94 27.60
N VAL A 472 6.88 -3.22 27.90
CA VAL A 472 6.67 -3.69 29.28
C VAL A 472 7.97 -3.55 30.07
N ILE A 473 7.95 -2.76 31.14
CA ILE A 473 9.07 -2.60 32.08
C ILE A 473 8.80 -3.42 33.35
N VAL A 474 9.80 -4.17 33.80
CA VAL A 474 9.74 -5.01 35.01
C VAL A 474 11.01 -4.76 35.83
N ARG A 475 10.89 -4.11 36.99
CA ARG A 475 12.02 -3.69 37.85
C ARG A 475 13.07 -2.89 37.05
N ASP A 476 12.60 -1.79 36.46
CA ASP A 476 13.39 -0.79 35.73
C ASP A 476 14.16 -1.32 34.51
N LYS A 477 13.75 -2.49 33.99
CA LYS A 477 14.34 -3.15 32.81
C LYS A 477 13.25 -3.64 31.86
N PRO A 478 13.49 -3.68 30.53
CA PRO A 478 12.56 -4.29 29.59
C PRO A 478 12.25 -5.75 29.93
N CYS A 479 10.99 -6.15 29.76
CA CYS A 479 10.53 -7.51 30.02
C CYS A 479 11.29 -8.52 29.13
N SER A 480 11.93 -9.50 29.76
CA SER A 480 12.68 -10.53 29.04
C SER A 480 11.75 -11.58 28.43
N LEU A 481 12.22 -12.24 27.36
CA LEU A 481 11.52 -13.38 26.76
C LEU A 481 11.22 -14.49 27.78
N LYS A 482 12.15 -14.78 28.70
CA LYS A 482 11.92 -15.78 29.76
C LYS A 482 10.75 -15.38 30.67
N MET A 483 10.62 -14.09 31.01
CA MET A 483 9.48 -13.59 31.80
C MET A 483 8.18 -13.70 31.00
N PHE A 484 8.16 -13.22 29.76
CA PHE A 484 7.00 -13.31 28.85
C PHE A 484 6.49 -14.75 28.71
N TRP A 485 7.36 -15.71 28.36
CA TRP A 485 6.98 -17.11 28.16
C TRP A 485 6.59 -17.81 29.48
N SER A 486 7.27 -17.51 30.59
CA SER A 486 6.86 -18.01 31.92
C SER A 486 5.47 -17.56 32.35
N LYS A 487 4.93 -16.48 31.75
CA LYS A 487 3.56 -16.01 31.95
C LYS A 487 2.57 -16.48 30.87
N PHE A 488 3.01 -16.91 29.69
CA PHE A 488 2.16 -17.08 28.49
C PHE A 488 0.98 -18.04 28.71
N GLY A 489 1.21 -19.15 29.42
CA GLY A 489 0.21 -20.15 29.79
C GLY A 489 -0.48 -19.98 31.14
N LEU A 490 -0.29 -18.87 31.86
CA LEU A 490 -0.91 -18.68 33.18
C LEU A 490 -2.31 -18.04 33.10
N LYS A 491 -3.21 -18.47 33.99
CA LYS A 491 -4.55 -17.90 34.23
C LYS A 491 -4.44 -16.40 34.54
N ARG A 492 -5.34 -15.60 33.98
CA ARG A 492 -5.33 -14.13 34.12
C ARG A 492 -6.21 -13.65 35.26
N THR A 493 -5.69 -12.69 36.02
CA THR A 493 -6.45 -11.87 36.96
C THR A 493 -6.72 -10.48 36.36
N VAL A 494 -7.60 -9.69 36.98
CA VAL A 494 -7.90 -8.32 36.54
C VAL A 494 -6.66 -7.40 36.60
N ASN A 495 -5.69 -7.73 37.46
CA ASN A 495 -4.48 -6.92 37.68
C ASN A 495 -3.26 -7.38 36.84
N ASP A 496 -3.41 -8.39 35.97
CA ASP A 496 -2.30 -8.86 35.14
C ASP A 496 -2.06 -7.98 33.90
N CYS A 497 -0.80 -7.68 33.63
CA CYS A 497 -0.39 -7.07 32.36
C CYS A 497 -0.50 -8.09 31.22
N TYR A 498 -1.40 -7.83 30.28
CA TYR A 498 -1.52 -8.56 29.02
C TYR A 498 -0.37 -8.17 28.10
N MET A 499 0.47 -9.15 27.73
CA MET A 499 1.67 -8.89 26.94
C MET A 499 1.51 -9.39 25.50
N LYS A 500 2.15 -8.68 24.56
CA LYS A 500 2.25 -9.07 23.16
C LYS A 500 3.63 -8.80 22.56
N ILE A 501 3.86 -9.45 21.44
CA ILE A 501 4.94 -9.24 20.48
C ILE A 501 4.24 -9.03 19.13
N LYS A 502 4.62 -7.98 18.40
CA LYS A 502 4.03 -7.56 17.11
C LYS A 502 5.10 -7.60 16.02
N ASP A 503 4.67 -7.75 14.76
CA ASP A 503 5.47 -7.52 13.54
C ASP A 503 6.83 -8.26 13.48
N PHE A 504 6.99 -9.38 14.19
CA PHE A 504 8.29 -10.05 14.28
C PHE A 504 8.58 -10.88 13.01
N PRO A 505 9.77 -10.78 12.38
CA PRO A 505 10.89 -9.93 12.77
C PRO A 505 10.78 -8.54 12.13
N GLU A 506 10.95 -7.49 12.93
CA GLU A 506 10.79 -6.09 12.48
C GLU A 506 11.82 -5.71 11.39
N SER A 507 13.03 -6.25 11.45
CA SER A 507 14.18 -5.81 10.64
C SER A 507 14.85 -6.91 9.80
N LYS A 508 14.25 -8.11 9.75
CA LYS A 508 14.83 -9.31 9.12
C LYS A 508 13.73 -10.13 8.44
N LEU A 509 14.05 -10.76 7.31
CA LEU A 509 13.16 -11.71 6.65
C LEU A 509 12.94 -12.95 7.54
N PHE A 510 11.69 -13.41 7.66
CA PHE A 510 11.35 -14.61 8.45
C PHE A 510 12.07 -15.87 7.94
N SER A 511 12.31 -15.98 6.63
CA SER A 511 13.13 -17.01 5.99
C SER A 511 14.54 -17.15 6.59
N ASN A 512 15.09 -16.08 7.16
CA ASN A 512 16.46 -16.02 7.65
C ASN A 512 16.56 -16.34 9.16
N ILE A 513 15.45 -16.27 9.90
CA ILE A 513 15.40 -16.61 11.33
C ILE A 513 14.77 -18.00 11.55
N ALA A 514 13.68 -18.28 10.84
CA ALA A 514 12.89 -19.49 10.99
C ALA A 514 12.74 -20.22 9.63
N PRO A 515 13.85 -20.68 9.02
CA PRO A 515 13.84 -21.25 7.67
C PRO A 515 12.96 -22.51 7.55
N GLU A 516 12.92 -23.36 8.58
CA GLU A 516 12.09 -24.57 8.57
C GLU A 516 10.60 -24.24 8.65
N GLN A 517 10.21 -23.26 9.48
CA GLN A 517 8.84 -22.74 9.57
C GLN A 517 8.43 -22.06 8.26
N TYR A 518 9.30 -21.23 7.67
CA TYR A 518 9.07 -20.59 6.38
C TYR A 518 8.81 -21.65 5.29
N VAL A 519 9.68 -22.67 5.18
CA VAL A 519 9.47 -23.78 4.22
C VAL A 519 8.15 -24.49 4.51
N ASN A 520 7.88 -24.88 5.76
CA ASN A 520 6.69 -25.65 6.08
C ASN A 520 5.38 -24.85 5.91
N LEU A 521 5.41 -23.52 6.08
CA LEU A 521 4.28 -22.65 5.78
C LEU A 521 3.87 -22.76 4.30
N TYR A 522 4.80 -22.61 3.36
CA TYR A 522 4.50 -22.79 1.93
C TYR A 522 4.36 -24.26 1.50
N GLU A 523 4.63 -25.22 2.40
CA GLU A 523 4.18 -26.60 2.21
C GLU A 523 2.69 -26.76 2.46
N ILE A 524 2.13 -26.13 3.50
CA ILE A 524 0.75 -26.39 3.99
C ILE A 524 -0.30 -25.37 3.54
N MET A 525 0.10 -24.13 3.27
CA MET A 525 -0.82 -23.01 3.08
C MET A 525 -1.69 -23.16 1.83
N PRO A 526 -2.98 -22.77 1.90
CA PRO A 526 -3.89 -22.78 0.76
C PRO A 526 -3.57 -21.65 -0.23
N PHE A 527 -4.14 -21.77 -1.43
CA PHE A 527 -4.27 -20.71 -2.46
C PHE A 527 -3.00 -19.95 -2.84
N LEU A 528 -1.84 -20.60 -2.75
CA LEU A 528 -0.49 -20.04 -2.96
C LEU A 528 -0.19 -19.38 -4.33
N ASP A 529 -1.12 -19.35 -5.28
CA ASP A 529 -1.03 -18.45 -6.42
C ASP A 529 -1.25 -16.98 -6.03
N TYR A 530 -2.01 -16.71 -4.96
CA TYR A 530 -2.31 -15.37 -4.45
C TYR A 530 -1.32 -14.87 -3.40
N THR A 531 -0.84 -15.72 -2.51
CA THR A 531 -0.01 -15.29 -1.36
C THR A 531 1.48 -15.31 -1.69
N HIS A 532 2.02 -16.49 -2.03
CA HIS A 532 3.45 -16.79 -2.09
C HIS A 532 4.36 -15.72 -2.74
N ILE A 533 5.09 -14.94 -1.92
CA ILE A 533 5.89 -13.79 -2.39
C ILE A 533 7.15 -14.13 -3.22
N ASN A 534 7.53 -15.39 -3.41
CA ASN A 534 8.75 -15.76 -4.17
C ASN A 534 8.49 -16.70 -5.36
N ARG A 535 8.00 -16.13 -6.47
CA ARG A 535 7.65 -16.88 -7.69
C ARG A 535 8.83 -17.55 -8.41
N GLU A 536 10.01 -16.93 -8.42
CA GLU A 536 11.18 -17.43 -9.18
C GLU A 536 11.67 -18.78 -8.65
N GLU A 537 11.54 -19.01 -7.34
CA GLU A 537 11.98 -20.23 -6.66
C GLU A 537 10.88 -21.32 -6.59
N SER A 538 9.60 -20.94 -6.60
CA SER A 538 8.46 -21.87 -6.37
C SER A 538 7.57 -22.17 -7.57
N GLY A 539 7.54 -21.30 -8.58
CA GLY A 539 6.55 -21.34 -9.68
C GLY A 539 5.10 -21.00 -9.30
N ARG A 540 4.86 -20.64 -8.03
CA ARG A 540 3.59 -20.17 -7.43
C ARG A 540 3.56 -18.63 -7.38
N GLY A 541 2.63 -18.01 -6.65
CA GLY A 541 2.56 -16.55 -6.49
C GLY A 541 2.23 -15.79 -7.78
N ARG A 542 1.49 -16.43 -8.71
CA ARG A 542 1.23 -15.93 -10.06
C ARG A 542 0.18 -14.81 -10.13
N LEU A 543 -0.67 -14.70 -9.12
CA LEU A 543 -1.72 -13.69 -8.96
C LEU A 543 -1.38 -12.67 -7.86
N ASN A 544 -0.37 -12.93 -7.01
CA ASN A 544 0.20 -11.88 -6.17
C ASN A 544 0.86 -10.81 -7.04
N LEU A 545 0.25 -9.63 -7.15
CA LEU A 545 0.81 -8.52 -7.91
C LEU A 545 2.16 -8.06 -7.33
N LEU A 546 2.42 -8.21 -6.02
CA LEU A 546 3.72 -7.84 -5.42
C LEU A 546 4.91 -8.59 -6.04
N ASN A 547 4.69 -9.76 -6.67
CA ASN A 547 5.73 -10.47 -7.41
C ASN A 547 6.23 -9.69 -8.64
N LEU A 548 5.46 -8.76 -9.20
CA LEU A 548 5.81 -7.93 -10.35
C LEU A 548 6.96 -6.93 -10.07
N LEU A 549 7.18 -6.58 -8.79
CA LEU A 549 8.19 -5.59 -8.44
C LEU A 549 9.61 -6.14 -8.71
N ASN A 550 10.27 -5.51 -9.69
CA ASN A 550 11.48 -5.98 -10.39
C ASN A 550 12.70 -6.28 -9.48
N ASN A 551 12.81 -5.65 -8.30
CA ASN A 551 13.96 -5.77 -7.40
C ASN A 551 13.54 -6.25 -5.99
N LYS A 552 14.15 -7.33 -5.48
CA LYS A 552 13.99 -7.82 -4.09
C LYS A 552 14.43 -6.79 -3.00
N ARG A 553 14.97 -5.62 -3.38
CA ARG A 553 15.30 -4.48 -2.50
C ARG A 553 14.31 -3.30 -2.56
N GLU A 554 13.49 -3.25 -3.61
CA GLU A 554 12.47 -2.20 -3.79
C GLU A 554 11.07 -2.74 -3.51
N ARG A 555 10.91 -4.06 -3.51
CA ARG A 555 9.72 -4.74 -2.99
C ARG A 555 9.60 -4.47 -1.49
N PRO A 556 8.41 -4.11 -0.99
CA PRO A 556 8.07 -4.19 0.43
C PRO A 556 8.38 -5.58 1.00
N ASP A 557 8.59 -5.70 2.31
CA ASP A 557 8.64 -6.99 3.01
C ASP A 557 7.24 -7.32 3.52
N PRO A 558 6.45 -8.18 2.84
CA PRO A 558 5.11 -8.55 3.27
C PRO A 558 5.14 -9.68 4.30
N GLY A 559 6.32 -10.00 4.85
CA GLY A 559 6.52 -11.09 5.78
C GLY A 559 6.93 -12.42 5.14
N PRO A 560 6.60 -13.56 5.77
CA PRO A 560 5.67 -13.67 6.90
C PRO A 560 6.11 -12.91 8.18
N LYS A 561 5.14 -12.45 8.97
CA LYS A 561 5.32 -11.78 10.27
C LYS A 561 4.60 -12.55 11.38
N VAL A 562 5.18 -12.58 12.57
CA VAL A 562 4.71 -13.32 13.74
C VAL A 562 4.11 -12.36 14.76
N TYR A 563 2.91 -12.70 15.25
CA TYR A 563 2.17 -11.97 16.26
C TYR A 563 1.87 -12.91 17.41
N ILE A 564 2.34 -12.58 18.61
CA ILE A 564 2.20 -13.44 19.79
C ILE A 564 1.57 -12.60 20.90
N CYS A 565 0.45 -13.02 21.44
CA CYS A 565 -0.28 -12.24 22.44
C CYS A 565 -0.96 -13.18 23.45
N PHE A 566 -1.02 -12.74 24.70
CA PHE A 566 -1.77 -13.44 25.75
C PHE A 566 -3.28 -13.49 25.40
N GLY A 567 -4.00 -14.42 26.02
CA GLY A 567 -5.47 -14.48 25.96
C GLY A 567 -6.14 -13.28 26.67
N LEU A 568 -7.29 -12.86 26.15
CA LEU A 568 -8.10 -11.73 26.64
C LEU A 568 -9.53 -12.19 27.01
N TYR A 569 -9.72 -13.49 27.31
CA TYR A 569 -11.04 -14.07 27.64
C TYR A 569 -11.76 -13.35 28.79
N ASN A 570 -11.02 -12.76 29.72
CA ASN A 570 -11.50 -11.98 30.86
C ASN A 570 -11.35 -10.45 30.68
N ALA A 571 -10.95 -9.97 29.49
CA ALA A 571 -10.71 -8.56 29.18
C ALA A 571 -11.30 -8.17 27.81
N PRO A 572 -12.64 -8.26 27.63
CA PRO A 572 -13.31 -8.04 26.32
C PRO A 572 -13.22 -6.60 25.80
N HIS A 573 -12.82 -5.64 26.63
CA HIS A 573 -12.53 -4.25 26.24
C HIS A 573 -11.13 -4.06 25.64
N LEU A 574 -10.27 -5.08 25.64
CA LEU A 574 -8.95 -5.06 25.01
C LEU A 574 -8.97 -5.80 23.67
N ALA A 575 -8.06 -5.41 22.78
CA ALA A 575 -7.79 -6.12 21.52
C ALA A 575 -6.33 -6.59 21.45
N SER A 576 -6.10 -7.75 20.82
CA SER A 576 -4.74 -8.18 20.47
C SER A 576 -4.24 -7.42 19.23
N THR A 577 -5.15 -7.01 18.35
CA THR A 577 -4.96 -5.96 17.33
C THR A 577 -6.24 -5.09 17.27
N PRO A 578 -6.16 -3.77 17.56
CA PRO A 578 -7.31 -2.84 17.45
C PRO A 578 -7.89 -2.72 16.04
N LEU A 579 -8.94 -1.91 15.89
CA LEU A 579 -9.52 -1.61 14.58
C LEU A 579 -8.49 -0.88 13.70
N HIS A 580 -8.30 -1.38 12.48
CA HIS A 580 -7.39 -0.80 11.50
C HIS A 580 -7.72 -1.20 10.06
N LEU A 581 -7.03 -0.53 9.13
CA LEU A 581 -7.06 -0.77 7.69
C LEU A 581 -5.66 -1.11 7.16
N ASP A 582 -5.62 -2.13 6.29
CA ASP A 582 -4.46 -2.51 5.50
C ASP A 582 -4.69 -2.23 4.01
N VAL A 583 -3.60 -1.90 3.30
CA VAL A 583 -3.62 -1.49 1.87
C VAL A 583 -3.64 -2.71 0.94
N SER A 584 -2.94 -3.76 1.37
CA SER A 584 -2.85 -5.09 0.78
C SER A 584 -3.95 -6.02 1.30
N ASP A 585 -4.22 -7.09 0.58
CA ASP A 585 -4.89 -8.26 1.14
C ASP A 585 -3.94 -8.95 2.12
N ALA A 586 -4.45 -9.59 3.16
CA ALA A 586 -3.63 -10.30 4.15
C ALA A 586 -4.12 -11.74 4.34
N VAL A 587 -3.19 -12.65 4.65
CA VAL A 587 -3.52 -14.00 5.10
C VAL A 587 -2.95 -14.25 6.49
N ASN A 588 -3.73 -14.84 7.40
CA ASN A 588 -3.37 -15.07 8.80
C ASN A 588 -3.57 -16.54 9.21
N PHE A 589 -2.48 -17.26 9.44
CA PHE A 589 -2.48 -18.62 9.97
C PHE A 589 -2.33 -18.62 11.50
N LEU A 590 -3.12 -19.43 12.20
CA LEU A 590 -3.03 -19.65 13.64
C LEU A 590 -2.43 -21.05 13.95
N PRO A 591 -1.10 -21.22 13.94
CA PRO A 591 -0.45 -22.51 14.20
C PRO A 591 -0.63 -23.04 15.63
N PHE A 592 -0.76 -22.17 16.64
CA PHE A 592 -0.65 -22.54 18.05
C PHE A 592 -1.56 -21.70 18.96
N VAL A 593 -2.36 -22.39 19.77
CA VAL A 593 -3.21 -21.84 20.82
C VAL A 593 -2.87 -22.51 22.16
N LYS A 594 -2.81 -21.69 23.21
CA LYS A 594 -2.47 -22.06 24.59
C LYS A 594 -3.51 -21.50 25.53
N ALA A 595 -4.39 -22.37 26.02
CA ALA A 595 -5.25 -22.10 27.16
C ALA A 595 -4.44 -22.07 28.48
N PRO A 596 -4.98 -21.52 29.57
CA PRO A 596 -4.32 -21.52 30.88
C PRO A 596 -4.06 -22.93 31.43
N ASP A 597 -2.84 -23.16 31.93
CA ASP A 597 -2.41 -24.45 32.48
C ASP A 597 -3.07 -24.79 33.84
N GLU A 598 -3.56 -23.78 34.57
CA GLU A 598 -4.23 -23.94 35.86
C GLU A 598 -5.75 -24.08 35.76
N MET A 599 -6.30 -24.23 34.54
CA MET A 599 -7.74 -24.40 34.29
C MET A 599 -8.06 -25.80 33.78
N SER A 600 -9.08 -26.42 34.36
CA SER A 600 -9.73 -27.60 33.79
C SER A 600 -10.34 -27.31 32.42
N ARG A 601 -10.53 -28.34 31.58
CA ARG A 601 -11.14 -28.17 30.25
C ARG A 601 -12.55 -27.57 30.35
N GLU A 602 -13.27 -27.90 31.42
CA GLU A 602 -14.58 -27.40 31.76
C GLU A 602 -14.52 -25.89 32.11
N GLU A 603 -13.59 -25.45 32.95
CA GLU A 603 -13.36 -24.01 33.19
C GLU A 603 -12.97 -23.24 31.91
N VAL A 604 -12.15 -23.83 31.04
CA VAL A 604 -11.80 -23.21 29.75
C VAL A 604 -13.04 -23.14 28.85
N ARG A 605 -13.84 -24.21 28.77
CA ARG A 605 -15.11 -24.26 28.03
C ARG A 605 -16.07 -23.16 28.48
N ASP A 606 -16.24 -23.01 29.79
CA ASP A 606 -17.17 -22.05 30.39
C ASP A 606 -16.68 -20.60 30.19
N ALA A 607 -15.37 -20.35 30.31
CA ALA A 607 -14.77 -19.04 30.03
C ALA A 607 -14.83 -18.68 28.53
N VAL A 608 -14.66 -19.65 27.62
CA VAL A 608 -14.85 -19.46 26.18
C VAL A 608 -16.33 -19.20 25.88
N GLU A 609 -17.26 -19.97 26.46
CA GLU A 609 -18.71 -19.78 26.28
C GLU A 609 -19.13 -18.37 26.70
N GLN A 610 -18.76 -17.94 27.92
CA GLN A 610 -19.03 -16.58 28.40
C GLN A 610 -18.42 -15.50 27.50
N ARG A 611 -17.18 -15.69 27.01
CA ARG A 611 -16.49 -14.73 26.12
C ARG A 611 -17.17 -14.59 24.76
N LEU A 612 -17.77 -15.67 24.25
CA LEU A 612 -18.49 -15.70 22.97
C LEU A 612 -19.91 -15.12 23.09
N ASP A 613 -20.63 -15.46 24.17
CA ASP A 613 -21.97 -14.91 24.43
C ASP A 613 -21.91 -13.40 24.68
N ALA A 614 -20.84 -12.88 25.27
CA ALA A 614 -20.60 -11.43 25.44
C ALA A 614 -20.42 -10.66 24.11
N GLU A 615 -20.21 -11.33 22.97
CA GLU A 615 -20.22 -10.72 21.63
C GLU A 615 -21.49 -11.07 20.83
N GLY A 616 -22.36 -11.93 21.37
CA GLY A 616 -23.49 -12.49 20.66
C GLY A 616 -23.13 -13.54 19.60
N ILE A 617 -21.95 -14.17 19.65
CA ILE A 617 -21.54 -15.20 18.68
C ILE A 617 -22.35 -16.48 18.90
N ARG A 618 -22.99 -16.99 17.84
CA ARG A 618 -23.94 -18.12 17.88
C ARG A 618 -23.68 -19.13 16.74
N GLY A 619 -24.38 -20.27 16.80
CA GLY A 619 -24.35 -21.30 15.76
C GLY A 619 -22.95 -21.90 15.54
N TYR A 620 -22.65 -22.24 14.28
CA TYR A 620 -21.43 -22.97 13.86
C TYR A 620 -20.14 -22.50 14.53
N HIS A 621 -19.86 -21.19 14.59
CA HIS A 621 -18.62 -20.68 15.19
C HIS A 621 -18.57 -20.88 16.72
N LYS A 622 -19.70 -20.77 17.43
CA LYS A 622 -19.77 -21.10 18.86
C LYS A 622 -19.64 -22.62 19.08
N GLU A 623 -20.40 -23.41 18.32
CA GLU A 623 -20.40 -24.88 18.41
C GLU A 623 -19.03 -25.50 18.10
N ARG A 624 -18.32 -24.98 17.10
CA ARG A 624 -16.96 -25.41 16.75
C ARG A 624 -15.95 -25.02 17.83
N ALA A 625 -16.01 -23.79 18.34
CA ALA A 625 -15.12 -23.32 19.40
C ALA A 625 -15.30 -24.12 20.71
N LEU A 626 -16.55 -24.44 21.10
CA LEU A 626 -16.83 -25.20 22.33
C LEU A 626 -16.58 -26.71 22.22
N ARG A 627 -16.27 -27.23 21.02
CA ARG A 627 -15.85 -28.62 20.81
C ARG A 627 -14.42 -28.87 21.29
N GLU A 628 -13.52 -27.93 20.99
CA GLU A 628 -12.11 -27.93 21.39
C GLU A 628 -11.78 -26.54 22.01
N PRO A 629 -12.34 -26.19 23.18
CA PRO A 629 -12.25 -24.83 23.74
C PRO A 629 -10.81 -24.41 24.07
N GLU A 630 -9.93 -25.36 24.37
CA GLU A 630 -8.49 -25.19 24.49
C GLU A 630 -7.80 -24.77 23.17
N LYS A 631 -8.49 -24.89 22.04
CA LYS A 631 -8.07 -24.46 20.68
C LYS A 631 -8.82 -23.24 20.15
N ALA A 632 -9.80 -22.71 20.89
CA ALA A 632 -10.48 -21.46 20.54
C ALA A 632 -9.49 -20.28 20.68
N GLY A 633 -9.03 -19.74 19.56
CA GLY A 633 -7.89 -18.84 19.51
C GLY A 633 -8.24 -17.37 19.63
N ALA A 634 -8.96 -16.83 18.65
CA ALA A 634 -9.32 -15.42 18.62
C ALA A 634 -10.66 -15.15 17.93
N ILE A 635 -11.34 -14.10 18.40
CA ILE A 635 -12.48 -13.49 17.74
C ILE A 635 -11.95 -12.48 16.72
N TRP A 636 -12.47 -12.53 15.51
CA TRP A 636 -12.25 -11.56 14.44
C TRP A 636 -13.54 -10.77 14.21
N LYS A 637 -13.40 -9.48 13.93
CA LYS A 637 -14.48 -8.59 13.47
C LYS A 637 -13.99 -7.90 12.21
N ILE A 638 -14.69 -8.09 11.09
CA ILE A 638 -14.29 -7.60 9.76
C ILE A 638 -15.47 -6.90 9.09
N PHE A 639 -15.26 -5.69 8.60
CA PHE A 639 -16.26 -4.89 7.89
C PHE A 639 -16.04 -4.93 6.36
N HIS A 640 -17.03 -4.52 5.57
CA HIS A 640 -16.84 -4.42 4.12
C HIS A 640 -16.01 -3.17 3.79
N PRO A 641 -15.05 -3.21 2.85
CA PRO A 641 -14.24 -2.04 2.51
C PRO A 641 -15.07 -0.87 1.95
N SER A 642 -16.27 -1.11 1.42
CA SER A 642 -17.20 -0.04 1.00
C SER A 642 -17.76 0.77 2.18
N ASP A 643 -17.75 0.22 3.40
CA ASP A 643 -18.33 0.86 4.59
C ASP A 643 -17.35 1.76 5.32
N ASN A 644 -16.07 1.83 4.94
CA ASN A 644 -15.01 2.56 5.68
C ASN A 644 -15.38 4.02 6.01
N THR A 645 -16.01 4.75 5.09
CA THR A 645 -16.49 6.12 5.32
C THR A 645 -17.64 6.17 6.35
N ARG A 646 -18.54 5.18 6.33
CA ARG A 646 -19.65 5.06 7.28
C ARG A 646 -19.15 4.65 8.67
N ILE A 647 -18.13 3.81 8.73
CA ILE A 647 -17.47 3.38 9.97
C ILE A 647 -16.76 4.56 10.64
N ARG A 648 -16.03 5.39 9.87
CA ARG A 648 -15.44 6.65 10.38
C ARG A 648 -16.51 7.54 11.03
N ALA A 649 -17.54 7.90 10.27
CA ALA A 649 -18.64 8.74 10.76
C ALA A 649 -19.35 8.15 11.99
N ALA A 650 -19.56 6.84 12.05
CA ALA A 650 -20.16 6.18 13.20
C ALA A 650 -19.24 6.13 14.43
N ILE A 651 -17.91 6.04 14.26
CA ILE A 651 -16.96 6.14 15.37
C ILE A 651 -16.86 7.58 15.88
N GLU A 652 -16.91 8.56 14.97
CA GLU A 652 -16.92 10.00 15.29
C GLU A 652 -18.18 10.35 16.10
N GLU A 653 -19.38 10.00 15.59
CA GLU A 653 -20.67 10.17 16.30
C GLU A 653 -20.67 9.44 17.67
N TRP A 654 -20.10 8.24 17.73
CA TRP A 654 -19.94 7.51 19.00
C TRP A 654 -19.06 8.26 20.00
N LYS A 655 -17.89 8.77 19.57
CA LYS A 655 -17.00 9.54 20.43
C LYS A 655 -17.65 10.83 20.91
N GLU A 656 -18.36 11.56 20.04
CA GLU A 656 -19.18 12.72 20.46
C GLU A 656 -20.20 12.35 21.54
N MET A 657 -20.95 11.25 21.35
CA MET A 657 -21.97 10.78 22.31
C MET A 657 -21.38 10.33 23.65
N LYS A 658 -20.13 9.87 23.69
CA LYS A 658 -19.42 9.51 24.94
C LYS A 658 -18.64 10.67 25.56
N GLY A 659 -18.48 11.79 24.85
CA GLY A 659 -17.62 12.91 25.26
C GLY A 659 -16.12 12.61 25.15
N GLU A 660 -15.74 11.73 24.22
CA GLU A 660 -14.35 11.36 23.94
C GLU A 660 -13.77 12.29 22.86
N GLU A 661 -12.58 12.85 23.10
CA GLU A 661 -11.84 13.62 22.09
C GLU A 661 -11.05 12.70 21.13
N TRP A 662 -10.80 13.17 19.91
CA TRP A 662 -9.89 12.51 18.97
C TRP A 662 -9.20 13.53 18.05
N GLU A 663 -8.03 13.16 17.53
CA GLU A 663 -7.31 13.90 16.49
C GLU A 663 -7.08 12.97 15.29
N GLY A 664 -7.24 13.48 14.06
CA GLY A 664 -6.99 12.70 12.85
C GLY A 664 -8.00 11.59 12.56
N ASP A 665 -7.56 10.55 11.84
CA ASP A 665 -8.42 9.49 11.32
C ASP A 665 -8.63 8.36 12.34
N VAL A 666 -9.88 8.18 12.76
CA VAL A 666 -10.31 7.24 13.81
C VAL A 666 -10.13 5.75 13.51
N ILE A 667 -9.74 5.36 12.28
CA ILE A 667 -9.39 3.98 11.92
C ILE A 667 -7.87 3.83 11.73
N HIS A 668 -7.20 4.83 11.16
CA HIS A 668 -5.76 4.78 10.93
C HIS A 668 -4.91 5.06 12.19
N ASN A 669 -5.49 5.68 13.22
CA ASN A 669 -4.89 5.85 14.55
C ASN A 669 -4.65 4.52 15.30
N GLN A 670 -5.45 3.48 15.02
CA GLN A 670 -5.38 2.16 15.68
C GLN A 670 -5.62 2.20 17.21
N ASP A 671 -6.37 3.20 17.71
CA ASP A 671 -6.77 3.36 19.11
C ASP A 671 -8.12 2.69 19.44
N VAL A 672 -9.01 2.55 18.46
CA VAL A 672 -10.39 2.06 18.65
C VAL A 672 -10.46 0.54 18.84
N VAL A 673 -11.21 0.12 19.87
CA VAL A 673 -11.63 -1.28 20.08
C VAL A 673 -13.15 -1.38 19.99
N VAL A 674 -13.67 -1.95 18.91
CA VAL A 674 -15.10 -2.15 18.67
C VAL A 674 -15.66 -3.17 19.66
N THR A 675 -16.41 -2.68 20.66
CA THR A 675 -17.13 -3.48 21.65
C THR A 675 -18.43 -4.06 21.07
N ARG A 676 -19.19 -4.88 21.83
CA ARG A 676 -20.53 -5.30 21.38
C ARG A 676 -21.48 -4.11 21.23
N GLU A 677 -21.48 -3.20 22.20
CA GLU A 677 -22.27 -1.95 22.21
C GLU A 677 -22.02 -1.11 20.94
N MET A 678 -20.76 -1.04 20.48
CA MET A 678 -20.41 -0.38 19.21
C MET A 678 -20.87 -1.17 17.97
N MET A 679 -20.85 -2.51 17.99
CA MET A 679 -21.40 -3.29 16.88
C MET A 679 -22.91 -3.12 16.75
N ASP A 680 -23.64 -3.07 17.87
CA ASP A 680 -25.09 -2.80 17.88
C ASP A 680 -25.39 -1.41 17.27
N PHE A 681 -24.63 -0.39 17.69
CA PHE A 681 -24.71 0.98 17.16
C PHE A 681 -24.34 1.11 15.67
N PHE A 682 -23.40 0.28 15.18
CA PHE A 682 -23.07 0.17 13.75
C PHE A 682 -24.18 -0.55 12.96
N GLU A 683 -24.80 -1.58 13.54
CA GLU A 683 -25.91 -2.32 12.94
C GLU A 683 -27.16 -1.43 12.77
N GLU A 684 -27.47 -0.56 13.75
CA GLU A 684 -28.49 0.49 13.64
C GLU A 684 -28.24 1.46 12.46
N ARG A 685 -26.96 1.72 12.14
CA ARG A 685 -26.53 2.55 11.00
C ARG A 685 -26.42 1.75 9.70
N GLY A 686 -26.78 0.48 9.71
CA GLY A 686 -26.77 -0.43 8.56
C GLY A 686 -25.36 -0.87 8.13
N ILE A 687 -24.41 -0.96 9.06
CA ILE A 687 -23.03 -1.39 8.84
C ILE A 687 -22.86 -2.81 9.42
N GLU A 688 -22.68 -3.82 8.57
CA GLU A 688 -22.59 -5.23 9.00
C GLU A 688 -21.18 -5.58 9.51
N CYS A 689 -21.08 -6.00 10.77
CA CYS A 689 -19.86 -6.60 11.32
C CYS A 689 -19.83 -8.12 11.10
N ARG A 690 -18.91 -8.61 10.26
CA ARG A 690 -18.66 -10.05 10.10
C ARG A 690 -17.83 -10.55 11.27
N ILE A 691 -18.46 -11.29 12.19
CA ILE A 691 -17.83 -11.79 13.42
C ILE A 691 -17.70 -13.32 13.42
N PHE A 692 -16.50 -13.82 13.73
CA PHE A 692 -16.21 -15.26 13.77
C PHE A 692 -15.07 -15.62 14.72
N VAL A 693 -14.91 -16.92 14.97
CA VAL A 693 -13.81 -17.49 15.79
C VAL A 693 -12.81 -18.20 14.88
N GLN A 694 -11.53 -17.83 15.02
CA GLN A 694 -10.38 -18.55 14.46
C GLN A 694 -9.85 -19.55 15.50
N ASN A 695 -9.83 -20.84 15.14
CA ASN A 695 -9.34 -21.94 15.98
C ASN A 695 -7.94 -22.39 15.54
N GLU A 696 -7.24 -23.14 16.39
CA GLU A 696 -5.89 -23.64 16.05
C GLU A 696 -5.88 -24.47 14.76
N GLY A 697 -5.07 -24.04 13.80
CA GLY A 697 -4.98 -24.62 12.47
C GLY A 697 -5.67 -23.82 11.38
N ASP A 698 -6.51 -22.84 11.71
CA ASP A 698 -7.25 -22.08 10.71
C ASP A 698 -6.39 -21.01 10.03
N VAL A 699 -6.68 -20.79 8.75
CA VAL A 699 -6.13 -19.72 7.92
C VAL A 699 -7.25 -18.76 7.55
N VAL A 700 -7.11 -17.49 7.91
CA VAL A 700 -8.06 -16.41 7.61
C VAL A 700 -7.49 -15.54 6.50
N PHE A 701 -8.27 -15.27 5.46
CA PHE A 701 -7.96 -14.28 4.43
C PHE A 701 -8.78 -13.01 4.66
N ILE A 702 -8.10 -11.87 4.68
CA ILE A 702 -8.65 -10.53 4.88
C ILE A 702 -8.50 -9.77 3.56
N PRO A 703 -9.61 -9.34 2.92
CA PRO A 703 -9.56 -8.52 1.71
C PRO A 703 -8.92 -7.16 1.97
N SER A 704 -8.20 -6.65 0.97
CA SER A 704 -7.61 -5.31 0.93
C SER A 704 -8.63 -4.22 1.25
N GLY A 705 -8.23 -3.28 2.12
CA GLY A 705 -9.08 -2.19 2.59
C GLY A 705 -10.24 -2.61 3.51
N ALA A 706 -10.35 -3.86 3.94
CA ALA A 706 -11.36 -4.25 4.93
C ALA A 706 -10.95 -3.80 6.33
N ALA A 707 -11.71 -2.88 6.94
CA ALA A 707 -11.49 -2.48 8.33
C ALA A 707 -11.71 -3.69 9.26
N HIS A 708 -10.76 -3.98 10.15
CA HIS A 708 -10.84 -5.16 11.00
C HIS A 708 -10.10 -5.05 12.34
N GLN A 709 -10.49 -5.88 13.30
CA GLN A 709 -9.80 -6.07 14.59
C GLN A 709 -9.75 -7.54 15.01
N VAL A 710 -8.84 -7.84 15.94
CA VAL A 710 -8.60 -9.19 16.49
C VAL A 710 -8.58 -9.14 18.01
N GLN A 711 -9.33 -10.03 18.66
CA GLN A 711 -9.36 -10.19 20.12
C GLN A 711 -9.05 -11.65 20.48
N ASN A 712 -7.87 -11.91 21.05
CA ASN A 712 -7.50 -13.24 21.50
C ASN A 712 -8.44 -13.74 22.62
N ILE A 713 -8.94 -14.97 22.49
CA ILE A 713 -9.63 -15.67 23.58
C ILE A 713 -8.54 -16.27 24.49
N ASN A 714 -7.86 -17.31 23.99
CA ASN A 714 -6.68 -17.93 24.60
C ASN A 714 -5.37 -17.29 24.10
N SER A 715 -4.24 -17.60 24.74
CA SER A 715 -2.92 -17.12 24.28
C SER A 715 -2.57 -17.72 22.92
N CYS A 716 -2.12 -16.92 21.97
CA CYS A 716 -1.94 -17.33 20.57
C CYS A 716 -0.56 -16.98 20.01
N VAL A 717 -0.08 -17.81 19.07
CA VAL A 717 0.92 -17.44 18.06
C VAL A 717 0.25 -17.43 16.69
N LYS A 718 0.24 -16.29 16.01
CA LYS A 718 -0.28 -16.08 14.65
C LYS A 718 0.86 -15.74 13.69
N ILE A 719 0.71 -16.14 12.42
CA ILE A 719 1.62 -15.84 11.31
C ILE A 719 0.80 -15.13 10.24
N ALA A 720 1.22 -13.97 9.75
CA ALA A 720 0.57 -13.29 8.62
C ALA A 720 1.53 -13.04 7.45
N GLU A 721 1.02 -13.03 6.21
CA GLU A 721 1.73 -12.60 4.99
C GLU A 721 0.79 -11.68 4.18
N ASP A 722 1.32 -10.57 3.68
CA ASP A 722 0.58 -9.64 2.81
C ASP A 722 0.67 -10.05 1.33
N PHE A 723 -0.39 -9.80 0.57
CA PHE A 723 -0.41 -9.95 -0.87
C PHE A 723 -1.27 -8.87 -1.52
N VAL A 724 -1.18 -8.73 -2.84
CA VAL A 724 -2.11 -7.87 -3.59
C VAL A 724 -2.73 -8.70 -4.69
N ALA A 725 -4.02 -8.97 -4.56
CA ALA A 725 -4.87 -9.59 -5.56
C ALA A 725 -5.23 -8.58 -6.66
N ALA A 726 -5.63 -9.06 -7.84
CA ALA A 726 -6.18 -8.19 -8.88
C ALA A 726 -7.61 -7.75 -8.53
N GLU A 727 -8.32 -8.61 -7.79
CA GLU A 727 -9.63 -8.43 -7.18
C GLU A 727 -9.69 -7.19 -6.27
N GLY A 728 -8.66 -6.99 -5.46
CA GLY A 728 -8.57 -5.93 -4.45
C GLY A 728 -8.27 -4.52 -4.96
N ILE A 729 -7.87 -4.38 -6.24
CA ILE A 729 -7.04 -3.26 -6.67
C ILE A 729 -7.72 -1.88 -6.54
N ASP A 730 -9.04 -1.77 -6.69
CA ASP A 730 -9.76 -0.52 -6.48
C ASP A 730 -9.68 -0.03 -5.01
N PHE A 731 -9.78 -0.95 -4.05
CA PHE A 731 -9.64 -0.62 -2.62
C PHE A 731 -8.17 -0.39 -2.23
N THR A 732 -7.23 -1.19 -2.75
CA THR A 732 -5.78 -0.90 -2.60
C THR A 732 -5.43 0.51 -3.12
N VAL A 733 -6.00 0.94 -4.24
CA VAL A 733 -5.83 2.30 -4.77
C VAL A 733 -6.51 3.35 -3.88
N ALA A 734 -7.73 3.10 -3.40
CA ALA A 734 -8.44 4.01 -2.51
C ALA A 734 -7.65 4.28 -1.21
N ILE A 735 -7.32 3.24 -0.44
CA ILE A 735 -6.58 3.38 0.83
C ILE A 735 -5.16 3.93 0.61
N THR A 736 -4.52 3.62 -0.54
CA THR A 736 -3.24 4.27 -0.90
C THR A 736 -3.38 5.79 -1.05
N ASN A 737 -4.50 6.28 -1.59
CA ASN A 737 -4.74 7.73 -1.71
C ASN A 737 -5.15 8.37 -0.38
N GLU A 738 -5.95 7.68 0.46
CA GLU A 738 -6.27 8.14 1.83
C GLU A 738 -4.99 8.32 2.66
N LEU A 739 -4.13 7.30 2.73
CA LEU A 739 -2.86 7.37 3.46
C LEU A 739 -1.88 8.40 2.88
N ARG A 740 -1.95 8.69 1.57
CA ARG A 740 -1.15 9.73 0.91
C ARG A 740 -1.60 11.15 1.28
N ILE A 741 -2.88 11.34 1.61
CA ILE A 741 -3.42 12.61 2.15
C ILE A 741 -3.05 12.75 3.63
N LEU A 742 -3.21 11.68 4.42
CA LEU A 742 -2.95 11.66 5.88
C LEU A 742 -1.45 11.67 6.24
N ARG A 743 -0.59 11.08 5.41
CA ARG A 743 0.90 11.10 5.52
C ARG A 743 1.46 10.46 6.79
N THR A 744 0.64 9.64 7.46
CA THR A 744 0.95 8.95 8.73
C THR A 744 1.73 7.64 8.52
N LYS A 745 1.79 7.10 7.30
CA LYS A 745 2.41 5.79 6.99
C LYS A 745 3.27 5.84 5.74
N ASP A 746 4.32 5.02 5.71
CA ASP A 746 5.11 4.76 4.52
C ASP A 746 4.29 4.05 3.43
N ASP A 747 4.64 4.30 2.16
CA ASP A 747 4.04 3.59 1.02
C ASP A 747 4.54 2.14 0.93
N LEU A 748 3.77 1.22 1.53
CA LEU A 748 4.04 -0.21 1.59
C LEU A 748 3.60 -1.01 0.35
N VAL A 749 3.09 -0.38 -0.72
CA VAL A 749 2.61 -1.12 -1.92
C VAL A 749 3.17 -0.55 -3.23
N GLN A 750 3.39 0.77 -3.31
CA GLN A 750 3.80 1.49 -4.52
C GLN A 750 2.80 1.30 -5.67
N VAL A 751 1.51 1.46 -5.38
CA VAL A 751 0.40 1.05 -6.27
C VAL A 751 0.51 1.61 -7.69
N ASP A 752 0.98 2.85 -7.86
CA ASP A 752 1.16 3.48 -9.17
C ASP A 752 2.18 2.72 -10.05
N LYS A 753 3.25 2.18 -9.45
CA LYS A 753 4.22 1.29 -10.12
C LYS A 753 3.65 -0.11 -10.32
N LEU A 754 2.92 -0.62 -9.33
CA LEU A 754 2.30 -1.95 -9.37
C LEU A 754 1.32 -2.07 -10.56
N LEU A 755 0.49 -1.05 -10.77
CA LEU A 755 -0.44 -0.91 -11.89
C LEU A 755 0.29 -0.90 -13.23
N TYR A 756 1.38 -0.12 -13.36
CA TYR A 756 2.23 -0.11 -14.55
C TYR A 756 2.81 -1.51 -14.86
N PHE A 757 3.49 -2.11 -13.88
CA PHE A 757 4.11 -3.42 -14.07
C PHE A 757 3.06 -4.50 -14.40
N ALA A 758 1.87 -4.45 -13.78
CA ALA A 758 0.77 -5.36 -14.06
C ALA A 758 0.26 -5.24 -15.50
N CYS A 759 -0.03 -4.01 -15.96
CA CYS A 759 -0.51 -3.77 -17.32
C CYS A 759 0.54 -4.18 -18.37
N ALA A 760 1.80 -3.79 -18.18
CA ALA A 760 2.89 -4.13 -19.10
C ALA A 760 3.22 -5.64 -19.11
N ALA A 761 3.22 -6.32 -17.95
CA ALA A 761 3.41 -7.77 -17.87
C ALA A 761 2.30 -8.53 -18.59
N ALA A 762 1.04 -8.19 -18.29
CA ALA A 762 -0.12 -8.84 -18.89
C ALA A 762 -0.19 -8.60 -20.40
N THR A 763 0.03 -7.36 -20.84
CA THR A 763 0.12 -6.99 -22.25
C THR A 763 1.20 -7.78 -22.98
N ALA A 764 2.38 -7.94 -22.39
CA ALA A 764 3.45 -8.73 -23.01
C ALA A 764 3.07 -10.21 -23.16
N VAL A 765 2.41 -10.81 -22.17
CA VAL A 765 1.92 -12.21 -22.24
C VAL A 765 0.88 -12.36 -23.36
N LEU A 766 -0.07 -11.43 -23.44
CA LEU A 766 -1.15 -11.44 -24.43
C LEU A 766 -0.63 -11.18 -25.85
N GLN A 767 0.32 -10.26 -26.03
CA GLN A 767 0.99 -10.05 -27.33
C GLN A 767 1.71 -11.32 -27.82
N ASN A 768 2.34 -12.09 -26.91
CA ASN A 768 3.04 -13.35 -27.21
C ASN A 768 2.16 -14.62 -27.13
N SER A 769 0.83 -14.46 -27.09
CA SER A 769 -0.15 -15.54 -27.06
C SER A 769 -1.17 -15.39 -28.20
N GLU A 770 -1.97 -16.43 -28.46
CA GLU A 770 -3.02 -16.40 -29.47
C GLU A 770 -4.43 -16.24 -28.87
N PRO A 771 -5.33 -15.43 -29.47
CA PRO A 771 -6.65 -15.14 -28.91
C PRO A 771 -7.52 -16.37 -28.72
N GLY A 772 -7.43 -17.36 -29.60
CA GLY A 772 -8.18 -18.62 -29.51
C GLY A 772 -7.86 -19.48 -28.29
N LEU A 773 -6.82 -19.15 -27.52
CA LEU A 773 -6.50 -19.79 -26.23
C LEU A 773 -7.25 -19.17 -25.04
N VAL A 774 -7.91 -18.03 -25.23
CA VAL A 774 -8.50 -17.20 -24.17
C VAL A 774 -9.93 -16.78 -24.51
N ALA A 775 -10.20 -16.28 -25.72
CA ALA A 775 -11.52 -15.82 -26.15
C ALA A 775 -12.37 -16.96 -26.74
N SER A 776 -13.69 -16.84 -26.65
CA SER A 776 -14.68 -17.72 -27.29
C SER A 776 -15.66 -16.97 -28.21
N SER A 777 -15.36 -15.71 -28.50
CA SER A 777 -16.29 -14.72 -29.03
C SER A 777 -15.82 -14.10 -30.35
N LEU A 778 -14.65 -14.52 -30.86
CA LEU A 778 -14.26 -14.31 -32.25
C LEU A 778 -15.00 -15.31 -33.15
N PRO A 779 -15.59 -14.87 -34.27
CA PRO A 779 -16.03 -15.77 -35.34
C PRO A 779 -14.86 -16.62 -35.85
N GLN A 780 -15.16 -17.84 -36.33
CA GLN A 780 -14.22 -18.71 -37.04
C GLN A 780 -14.20 -18.40 -38.54
#